data_AF-A0A8J6E010-F1
#
_entry.id   AF-A0A8J6E010-F1
#
_cell.length_a   1.000
_cell.length_b   1.000
_cell.length_c   1.000
_cell.angle_alpha   90.00
_cell.angle_beta   90.00
_cell.angle_gamma   90.00
#
_symmetry.space_group_name_H-M   'P 1'
#
loop_
_entity.id
_entity.type
_entity.pdbx_description
1 polymer ?
#
loop_
_entity_poly.entity_id
_entity_poly.type
_entity_poly.pdbx_seq_one_letter_code
_entity_poly.pdbx_strand_id
1 'polypeptide(L)'
;MASNGLFKEVYLAMCKDTGEIPTNDGLSHFVSIAEASPPGQVVFPKCRLGPSAIITLLKRYEGTQLTIVNLFGNLIRSVGFSALLQTMKICQSVETVDVGNNDIGPDAIFPLAEDLKYDNVLKKLELGYTVRFYHPNCIGPDAAAALANGVTSNRTLQHLGLNGNMIGDGSKLACTAIGEMLRVNRSVTTLMLSDNCIEPSGLVPIAEGLRTNTSIQTLHLSGNGLNSLCLANNLGPAVQNSVLTTLNLSRNDLGGGHFPLFVSYLKDHETIQNLSLRSCELHDEGVVPLCEALATCRKIRAVDLSNNGITPASTSALCEDLLLSPSLVELKLNKNPLTSSVIERIASVLPRTELAVLELSTCRFGGPGSVELVKAACGRLEGQAWTEVSTGTVTSLRLNDNHIDEESGNMIAQTIQQCSSIVSVDITGNQVSHGTIKLIKQACLRNKHSTKDNRPQKLKLELARLHSSQKTLESVQQELMVEQQASARANQYVEVVTTEIDVMKIKYAEKKVTLKGQIETIEQEAENLAAKVADRRVVLKQTHEGTEAQLREAEATAAATKAQLEEEEHNLDLEERMEAEYKEKHAAFLAKSAETLKLRGSEMEEMEKEINRLEAELDRLPPEEKKQQDPAVPTLDMGKTSEGRGKALKSARKAKTTARKTKTPRKTSHKSTPAARATS
;
A
#
# COMPACT_ATOMS: atom_id res chain seq x y z
N MET A 1 3.46 -54.42 -47.40
CA MET A 1 4.09 -54.41 -48.74
C MET A 1 3.79 -53.12 -49.50
N ALA A 2 2.53 -52.71 -49.72
CA ALA A 2 2.22 -51.45 -50.41
C ALA A 2 2.83 -50.19 -49.73
N SER A 3 2.94 -50.20 -48.40
CA SER A 3 3.57 -49.14 -47.58
C SER A 3 5.00 -48.78 -48.01
N ASN A 4 5.81 -49.77 -48.38
CA ASN A 4 7.24 -49.59 -48.63
C ASN A 4 7.50 -49.01 -50.03
N GLY A 5 6.55 -49.14 -50.96
CA GLY A 5 6.61 -48.52 -52.28
C GLY A 5 6.54 -46.99 -52.19
N LEU A 6 5.54 -46.47 -51.47
CA LEU A 6 5.36 -45.03 -51.34
C LEU A 6 6.51 -44.35 -50.58
N PHE A 7 6.98 -44.89 -49.45
CA PHE A 7 8.10 -44.26 -48.73
C PHE A 7 9.40 -44.31 -49.52
N LYS A 8 9.56 -45.28 -50.43
CA LYS A 8 10.62 -45.28 -51.44
C LYS A 8 10.44 -44.15 -52.48
N GLU A 9 9.22 -43.89 -52.95
CA GLU A 9 8.94 -42.75 -53.83
C GLU A 9 9.22 -41.40 -53.14
N VAL A 10 8.79 -41.23 -51.88
CA VAL A 10 9.09 -40.01 -51.09
C VAL A 10 10.60 -39.85 -50.86
N TYR A 11 11.32 -40.92 -50.55
CA TYR A 11 12.79 -40.88 -50.43
C TYR A 11 13.48 -40.53 -51.75
N LEU A 12 13.04 -41.09 -52.88
CA LEU A 12 13.57 -40.76 -54.20
C LEU A 12 13.29 -39.30 -54.58
N ALA A 13 12.10 -38.79 -54.25
CA ALA A 13 11.75 -37.37 -54.42
C ALA A 13 12.60 -36.46 -53.51
N MET A 14 12.88 -36.88 -52.27
CA MET A 14 13.77 -36.17 -51.35
C MET A 14 15.20 -36.11 -51.89
N CYS A 15 15.77 -37.23 -52.34
CA CYS A 15 17.08 -37.26 -53.00
C CYS A 15 17.14 -36.35 -54.25
N LYS A 16 16.06 -36.30 -55.04
CA LYS A 16 15.95 -35.37 -56.17
C LYS A 16 15.92 -33.91 -55.74
N ASP A 17 15.20 -33.58 -54.66
CA ASP A 17 15.12 -32.21 -54.14
C ASP A 17 16.44 -31.73 -53.50
N THR A 18 17.22 -32.64 -52.88
CA THR A 18 18.52 -32.33 -52.25
C THR A 18 19.72 -32.45 -53.18
N GLY A 19 19.58 -33.17 -54.30
CA GLY A 19 20.70 -33.53 -55.18
C GLY A 19 21.56 -34.70 -54.67
N GLU A 20 21.10 -35.42 -53.64
CA GLU A 20 21.80 -36.58 -53.09
C GLU A 20 21.58 -37.85 -53.94
N ILE A 21 22.59 -38.73 -54.00
CA ILE A 21 22.47 -40.03 -54.69
C ILE A 21 21.70 -41.00 -53.78
N PRO A 22 20.60 -41.63 -54.24
CA PRO A 22 19.83 -42.57 -53.41
C PRO A 22 20.65 -43.80 -53.01
N THR A 23 20.74 -44.06 -51.70
CA THR A 23 21.35 -45.28 -51.13
C THR A 23 20.31 -46.18 -50.46
N ASN A 24 20.57 -47.49 -50.38
CA ASN A 24 19.72 -48.46 -49.68
C ASN A 24 19.70 -48.20 -48.16
N ASP A 25 20.83 -47.77 -47.58
CA ASP A 25 20.93 -47.45 -46.15
C ASP A 25 20.12 -46.19 -45.82
N GLY A 26 20.23 -45.14 -46.65
CA GLY A 26 19.43 -43.92 -46.51
C GLY A 26 17.93 -44.17 -46.69
N LEU A 27 17.54 -45.04 -47.63
CA LEU A 27 16.15 -45.48 -47.78
C LEU A 27 15.66 -46.21 -46.52
N SER A 28 16.45 -47.16 -46.01
CA SER A 28 16.10 -47.95 -44.83
C SER A 28 15.96 -47.06 -43.58
N HIS A 29 16.86 -46.08 -43.44
CA HIS A 29 16.79 -45.07 -42.38
C HIS A 29 15.54 -44.17 -42.51
N PHE A 30 15.24 -43.69 -43.72
CA PHE A 30 14.04 -42.89 -43.98
C PHE A 30 12.74 -43.66 -43.69
N VAL A 31 12.65 -44.93 -44.14
CA VAL A 31 11.50 -45.80 -43.85
C VAL A 31 11.37 -46.02 -42.34
N SER A 32 12.47 -46.23 -41.60
CA SER A 32 12.41 -46.36 -40.14
C SER A 32 11.88 -45.10 -39.44
N ILE A 33 12.19 -43.90 -39.93
CA ILE A 33 11.61 -42.64 -39.42
C ILE A 33 10.11 -42.57 -39.78
N ALA A 34 9.75 -42.93 -41.01
CA ALA A 34 8.38 -42.88 -41.50
C ALA A 34 7.44 -43.87 -40.80
N GLU A 35 7.93 -45.08 -40.49
CA GLU A 35 7.19 -46.10 -39.74
C GLU A 35 7.07 -45.78 -38.24
N ALA A 36 7.93 -44.91 -37.71
CA ALA A 36 7.83 -44.39 -36.34
C ALA A 36 6.78 -43.25 -36.18
N SER A 37 6.22 -42.73 -37.28
CA SER A 37 5.15 -41.72 -37.22
C SER A 37 3.82 -42.34 -36.75
N PRO A 38 3.13 -41.75 -35.76
CA PRO A 38 1.83 -42.25 -35.30
C PRO A 38 0.75 -42.22 -36.40
N PRO A 39 -0.26 -43.13 -36.36
CA PRO A 39 -1.40 -43.08 -37.27
C PRO A 39 -2.13 -41.73 -37.20
N GLY A 40 -2.53 -41.19 -38.35
CA GLY A 40 -3.21 -39.89 -38.43
C GLY A 40 -2.32 -38.67 -38.16
N GLN A 41 -0.99 -38.83 -38.22
CA GLN A 41 -0.02 -37.75 -38.03
C GLN A 41 1.09 -37.80 -39.09
N VAL A 42 1.61 -36.63 -39.45
CA VAL A 42 2.78 -36.46 -40.32
C VAL A 42 3.87 -35.80 -39.47
N VAL A 43 4.86 -36.56 -39.01
CA VAL A 43 5.90 -36.07 -38.09
C VAL A 43 7.29 -36.34 -38.67
N PHE A 44 7.79 -35.37 -39.44
CA PHE A 44 9.08 -35.44 -40.13
C PHE A 44 9.96 -34.20 -39.86
N PRO A 45 10.23 -33.83 -38.59
CA PRO A 45 11.08 -32.68 -38.30
C PRO A 45 12.54 -32.95 -38.72
N LYS A 46 13.16 -31.98 -39.39
CA LYS A 46 14.58 -31.99 -39.83
C LYS A 46 14.96 -33.18 -40.73
N CYS A 47 14.01 -33.71 -41.50
CA CYS A 47 14.22 -34.82 -42.41
C CYS A 47 14.80 -34.42 -43.78
N ARG A 48 15.06 -33.13 -44.03
CA ARG A 48 15.50 -32.57 -45.34
C ARG A 48 14.47 -32.79 -46.46
N LEU A 49 13.18 -32.83 -46.13
CA LEU A 49 12.10 -32.93 -47.11
C LEU A 49 12.03 -31.65 -47.97
N GLY A 50 12.16 -31.82 -49.29
CA GLY A 50 11.92 -30.76 -50.26
C GLY A 50 10.47 -30.71 -50.77
N PRO A 51 10.19 -29.84 -51.76
CA PRO A 51 8.84 -29.63 -52.28
C PRO A 51 8.27 -30.88 -52.98
N SER A 52 9.08 -31.60 -53.77
CA SER A 52 8.63 -32.82 -54.45
C SER A 52 8.34 -33.95 -53.44
N ALA A 53 9.21 -34.07 -52.43
CA ALA A 53 9.08 -35.06 -51.37
C ALA A 53 7.79 -34.87 -50.55
N ILE A 54 7.50 -33.65 -50.09
CA ILE A 54 6.29 -33.40 -49.30
C ILE A 54 5.01 -33.56 -50.14
N ILE A 55 4.98 -33.13 -51.40
CA ILE A 55 3.82 -33.32 -52.28
C ILE A 55 3.55 -34.82 -52.48
N THR A 56 4.60 -35.63 -52.63
CA THR A 56 4.46 -37.09 -52.76
C THR A 56 3.96 -37.73 -51.46
N LEU A 57 4.41 -37.23 -50.30
CA LEU A 57 3.99 -37.71 -48.99
C LEU A 57 2.53 -37.36 -48.69
N LEU A 58 2.10 -36.13 -48.98
CA LEU A 58 0.77 -35.60 -48.64
C LEU A 58 -0.37 -36.33 -49.36
N LYS A 59 -0.14 -36.80 -50.60
CA LYS A 59 -1.11 -37.62 -51.36
C LYS A 59 -1.60 -38.87 -50.63
N ARG A 60 -0.81 -39.40 -49.69
CA ARG A 60 -1.21 -40.53 -48.83
C ARG A 60 -2.29 -40.16 -47.82
N TYR A 61 -2.30 -38.90 -47.39
CA TYR A 61 -3.12 -38.41 -46.29
C TYR A 61 -4.39 -37.70 -46.77
N GLU A 62 -4.51 -37.41 -48.08
CA GLU A 62 -5.75 -36.96 -48.70
C GLU A 62 -6.90 -37.94 -48.36
N GLY A 63 -7.98 -37.41 -47.77
CA GLY A 63 -9.13 -38.20 -47.32
C GLY A 63 -8.91 -39.02 -46.03
N THR A 64 -7.80 -38.81 -45.32
CA THR A 64 -7.54 -39.43 -44.01
C THR A 64 -7.82 -38.46 -42.86
N GLN A 65 -8.04 -38.98 -41.65
CA GLN A 65 -8.13 -38.17 -40.43
C GLN A 65 -6.72 -37.73 -39.97
N LEU A 66 -6.16 -36.76 -40.68
CA LEU A 66 -4.88 -36.14 -40.36
C LEU A 66 -5.09 -35.07 -39.29
N THR A 67 -4.48 -35.24 -38.12
CA THR A 67 -4.69 -34.35 -36.95
C THR A 67 -3.48 -33.47 -36.63
N ILE A 68 -2.27 -33.98 -36.83
CA ILE A 68 -1.01 -33.29 -36.54
C ILE A 68 -0.09 -33.33 -37.75
N VAL A 69 0.41 -32.17 -38.14
CA VAL A 69 1.47 -32.00 -39.13
C VAL A 69 2.64 -31.29 -38.47
N ASN A 70 3.80 -31.96 -38.41
CA ASN A 70 5.07 -31.39 -37.96
C ASN A 70 6.13 -31.65 -39.03
N LEU A 71 6.50 -30.57 -39.71
CA LEU A 71 7.50 -30.51 -40.76
C LEU A 71 8.61 -29.51 -40.40
N PHE A 72 8.83 -29.22 -39.11
CA PHE A 72 9.80 -28.23 -38.66
C PHE A 72 11.22 -28.48 -39.21
N GLY A 73 11.88 -27.45 -39.77
CA GLY A 73 13.27 -27.53 -40.20
C GLY A 73 13.51 -28.34 -41.48
N ASN A 74 12.60 -28.25 -42.45
CA ASN A 74 12.74 -28.86 -43.78
C ASN A 74 12.89 -27.77 -44.87
N LEU A 75 12.67 -28.11 -46.13
CA LEU A 75 12.77 -27.22 -47.29
C LEU A 75 11.54 -27.35 -48.19
N ILE A 76 10.34 -27.43 -47.60
CA ILE A 76 9.11 -27.62 -48.39
C ILE A 76 8.81 -26.41 -49.29
N ARG A 77 9.29 -25.22 -48.92
CA ARG A 77 9.07 -23.93 -49.58
C ARG A 77 7.58 -23.56 -49.73
N SER A 78 7.32 -22.39 -50.29
CA SER A 78 5.97 -21.92 -50.66
C SER A 78 5.16 -22.95 -51.46
N VAL A 79 5.80 -23.73 -52.34
CA VAL A 79 5.14 -24.72 -53.21
C VAL A 79 4.65 -25.93 -52.41
N GLY A 80 5.49 -26.51 -51.56
CA GLY A 80 5.10 -27.62 -50.68
C GLY A 80 4.12 -27.18 -49.59
N PHE A 81 4.23 -25.94 -49.11
CA PHE A 81 3.25 -25.37 -48.17
C PHE A 81 1.86 -25.18 -48.82
N SER A 82 1.80 -24.69 -50.07
CA SER A 82 0.54 -24.58 -50.81
C SER A 82 -0.15 -25.94 -51.01
N ALA A 83 0.63 -27.01 -51.24
CA ALA A 83 0.09 -28.36 -51.30
C ALA A 83 -0.43 -28.83 -49.92
N LEU A 84 0.27 -28.51 -48.82
CA LEU A 84 -0.23 -28.79 -47.47
C LEU A 84 -1.57 -28.11 -47.20
N LEU A 85 -1.75 -26.83 -47.59
CA LEU A 85 -3.03 -26.13 -47.44
C LEU A 85 -4.17 -26.83 -48.21
N GLN A 86 -3.89 -27.36 -49.40
CA GLN A 86 -4.86 -28.17 -50.16
C GLN A 86 -5.21 -29.47 -49.43
N THR A 87 -4.22 -30.20 -48.90
CA THR A 87 -4.47 -31.41 -48.10
C THR A 87 -5.27 -31.11 -46.82
N MET A 88 -4.97 -30.00 -46.12
CA MET A 88 -5.72 -29.56 -44.94
C MET A 88 -7.22 -29.35 -45.26
N LYS A 89 -7.53 -28.71 -46.39
CA LYS A 89 -8.92 -28.49 -46.87
C LYS A 89 -9.67 -29.78 -47.18
N ILE A 90 -8.96 -30.82 -47.62
CA ILE A 90 -9.54 -32.14 -47.89
C ILE A 90 -9.77 -32.91 -46.58
N CYS A 91 -8.82 -32.87 -45.64
CA CYS A 91 -8.89 -33.66 -44.41
C CYS A 91 -9.82 -33.09 -43.35
N GLN A 92 -9.96 -31.75 -43.27
CA GLN A 92 -10.85 -31.03 -42.32
C GLN A 92 -10.74 -31.48 -40.85
N SER A 93 -9.58 -32.01 -40.46
CA SER A 93 -9.32 -32.63 -39.14
C SER A 93 -7.98 -32.19 -38.52
N VAL A 94 -7.24 -31.29 -39.20
CA VAL A 94 -5.90 -30.88 -38.81
C VAL A 94 -5.96 -29.85 -37.68
N GLU A 95 -5.67 -30.28 -36.46
CA GLU A 95 -5.70 -29.42 -35.27
C GLU A 95 -4.37 -28.71 -35.00
N THR A 96 -3.25 -29.27 -35.46
CA THR A 96 -1.90 -28.73 -35.21
C THR A 96 -1.04 -28.77 -36.48
N VAL A 97 -0.48 -27.61 -36.83
CA VAL A 97 0.50 -27.45 -37.90
C VAL A 97 1.76 -26.78 -37.35
N ASP A 98 2.90 -27.43 -37.53
CA ASP A 98 4.24 -26.88 -37.32
C ASP A 98 5.03 -26.99 -38.63
N VAL A 99 5.28 -25.84 -39.24
CA VAL A 99 6.09 -25.68 -40.46
C VAL A 99 7.18 -24.62 -40.25
N GLY A 100 7.64 -24.42 -39.02
CA GLY A 100 8.75 -23.52 -38.72
C GLY A 100 10.04 -23.89 -39.47
N ASN A 101 10.83 -22.89 -39.88
CA ASN A 101 12.06 -23.07 -40.69
C ASN A 101 11.85 -23.97 -41.94
N ASN A 102 11.18 -23.45 -42.97
CA ASN A 102 10.83 -24.21 -44.18
C ASN A 102 11.02 -23.45 -45.50
N ASP A 103 11.67 -22.28 -45.48
CA ASP A 103 11.84 -21.42 -46.65
C ASP A 103 10.49 -21.00 -47.28
N ILE A 104 9.46 -20.78 -46.44
CA ILE A 104 8.13 -20.31 -46.86
C ILE A 104 8.15 -18.78 -47.00
N GLY A 105 7.82 -18.29 -48.19
CA GLY A 105 7.73 -16.85 -48.51
C GLY A 105 6.32 -16.26 -48.29
N PRO A 106 6.14 -14.94 -48.48
CA PRO A 106 4.92 -14.21 -48.16
C PRO A 106 3.70 -14.71 -48.94
N ASP A 107 3.87 -14.98 -50.24
CA ASP A 107 2.79 -15.32 -51.17
C ASP A 107 1.97 -16.54 -50.75
N ALA A 108 2.60 -17.50 -50.06
CA ALA A 108 1.96 -18.73 -49.60
C ALA A 108 1.14 -18.56 -48.30
N ILE A 109 1.25 -17.41 -47.63
CA ILE A 109 0.55 -17.11 -46.39
C ILE A 109 -0.78 -16.37 -46.64
N PHE A 110 -0.93 -15.62 -47.73
CA PHE A 110 -2.22 -14.97 -48.04
C PHE A 110 -3.39 -15.98 -48.21
N PRO A 111 -3.22 -17.14 -48.87
CA PRO A 111 -4.27 -18.16 -48.92
C PRO A 111 -4.63 -18.70 -47.52
N LEU A 112 -3.62 -19.02 -46.71
CA LEU A 112 -3.80 -19.45 -45.31
C LEU A 112 -4.58 -18.40 -44.49
N ALA A 113 -4.27 -17.12 -44.67
CA ALA A 113 -4.95 -16.02 -43.98
C ALA A 113 -6.45 -15.92 -44.34
N GLU A 114 -6.83 -16.20 -45.58
CA GLU A 114 -8.24 -16.28 -45.98
C GLU A 114 -8.91 -17.54 -45.40
N ASP A 115 -8.23 -18.68 -45.48
CA ASP A 115 -8.74 -19.96 -45.01
C ASP A 115 -9.03 -19.94 -43.49
N LEU A 116 -8.14 -19.32 -42.70
CA LEU A 116 -8.28 -19.20 -41.24
C LEU A 116 -9.50 -18.39 -40.78
N LYS A 117 -10.13 -17.59 -41.65
CA LYS A 117 -11.39 -16.90 -41.30
C LYS A 117 -12.56 -17.86 -41.11
N TYR A 118 -12.53 -18.98 -41.83
CA TYR A 118 -13.60 -19.98 -41.86
C TYR A 118 -13.18 -21.31 -41.21
N ASP A 119 -11.88 -21.52 -40.98
CA ASP A 119 -11.36 -22.66 -40.23
C ASP A 119 -11.94 -22.70 -38.81
N ASN A 120 -12.39 -23.90 -38.42
CA ASN A 120 -12.99 -24.20 -37.13
C ASN A 120 -12.38 -25.47 -36.49
N VAL A 121 -11.14 -25.81 -36.83
CA VAL A 121 -10.46 -27.04 -36.40
C VAL A 121 -9.05 -26.78 -35.88
N LEU A 122 -8.31 -25.88 -36.53
CA LEU A 122 -6.93 -25.58 -36.19
C LEU A 122 -6.85 -24.89 -34.83
N LYS A 123 -6.10 -25.50 -33.91
CA LYS A 123 -5.83 -25.01 -32.54
C LYS A 123 -4.42 -24.46 -32.40
N LYS A 124 -3.47 -24.99 -33.17
CA LYS A 124 -2.07 -24.56 -33.15
C LYS A 124 -1.50 -24.39 -34.54
N LEU A 125 -0.95 -23.20 -34.79
CA LEU A 125 -0.19 -22.85 -35.99
C LEU A 125 1.19 -22.33 -35.57
N GLU A 126 2.25 -23.05 -35.96
CA GLU A 126 3.64 -22.61 -35.80
C GLU A 126 4.27 -22.41 -37.18
N LEU A 127 4.52 -21.15 -37.52
CA LEU A 127 5.26 -20.73 -38.72
C LEU A 127 6.65 -20.18 -38.35
N GLY A 128 6.92 -19.93 -37.07
CA GLY A 128 8.19 -19.38 -36.60
C GLY A 128 9.21 -20.43 -36.19
N TYR A 129 10.34 -19.98 -35.64
CA TYR A 129 11.31 -20.88 -35.03
C TYR A 129 11.43 -20.74 -33.52
N THR A 130 11.76 -21.84 -32.85
CA THR A 130 12.16 -21.86 -31.43
C THR A 130 13.67 -21.75 -31.26
N VAL A 131 14.44 -22.15 -32.27
CA VAL A 131 15.89 -22.01 -32.38
C VAL A 131 16.22 -21.64 -33.83
N ARG A 132 17.08 -20.63 -34.03
CA ARG A 132 17.56 -20.27 -35.38
C ARG A 132 18.17 -21.49 -36.05
N PHE A 133 17.63 -21.85 -37.21
CA PHE A 133 18.12 -22.92 -38.06
C PHE A 133 18.40 -22.37 -39.44
N TYR A 134 19.01 -23.18 -40.31
CA TYR A 134 19.12 -22.84 -41.71
C TYR A 134 17.72 -22.75 -42.34
N HIS A 135 17.46 -21.70 -43.12
CA HIS A 135 16.20 -21.44 -43.84
C HIS A 135 14.99 -21.08 -42.96
N PRO A 136 15.02 -19.92 -42.25
CA PRO A 136 13.81 -19.39 -41.61
C PRO A 136 12.72 -19.10 -42.64
N ASN A 137 11.47 -19.10 -42.20
CA ASN A 137 10.37 -18.59 -43.02
C ASN A 137 10.48 -17.06 -43.13
N CYS A 138 10.08 -16.52 -44.27
CA CYS A 138 10.19 -15.09 -44.59
C CYS A 138 8.79 -14.58 -44.95
N ILE A 139 7.91 -14.50 -43.94
CA ILE A 139 6.54 -14.04 -44.13
C ILE A 139 6.50 -12.53 -44.40
N GLY A 140 7.38 -11.75 -43.77
CA GLY A 140 7.38 -10.30 -43.90
C GLY A 140 6.13 -9.63 -43.31
N PRO A 141 6.02 -8.30 -43.44
CA PRO A 141 4.94 -7.53 -42.83
C PRO A 141 3.58 -7.75 -43.49
N ASP A 142 3.47 -7.67 -44.82
CA ASP A 142 2.18 -7.66 -45.52
C ASP A 142 1.39 -8.95 -45.29
N ALA A 143 2.08 -10.09 -45.39
CA ALA A 143 1.47 -11.39 -45.18
C ALA A 143 1.22 -11.68 -43.69
N ALA A 144 2.03 -11.15 -42.77
CA ALA A 144 1.74 -11.21 -41.33
C ALA A 144 0.54 -10.35 -40.95
N ALA A 145 0.34 -9.20 -41.59
CA ALA A 145 -0.84 -8.36 -41.43
C ALA A 145 -2.10 -9.07 -41.95
N ALA A 146 -2.02 -9.69 -43.14
CA ALA A 146 -3.09 -10.52 -43.68
C ALA A 146 -3.43 -11.68 -42.72
N LEU A 147 -2.42 -12.38 -42.19
CA LEU A 147 -2.59 -13.48 -41.25
C LEU A 147 -3.28 -13.04 -39.95
N ALA A 148 -2.87 -11.91 -39.37
CA ALA A 148 -3.53 -11.34 -38.19
C ALA A 148 -5.01 -10.98 -38.48
N ASN A 149 -5.31 -10.41 -39.65
CA ASN A 149 -6.68 -10.14 -40.08
C ASN A 149 -7.51 -11.43 -40.25
N GLY A 150 -6.91 -12.52 -40.72
CA GLY A 150 -7.55 -13.85 -40.76
C GLY A 150 -7.88 -14.38 -39.37
N VAL A 151 -6.92 -14.31 -38.45
CA VAL A 151 -7.06 -14.78 -37.06
C VAL A 151 -8.02 -13.91 -36.24
N THR A 152 -8.22 -12.63 -36.60
CA THR A 152 -9.11 -11.69 -35.89
C THR A 152 -10.53 -12.26 -35.68
N SER A 153 -11.06 -12.99 -36.67
CA SER A 153 -12.40 -13.62 -36.59
C SER A 153 -12.38 -15.11 -36.22
N ASN A 154 -11.21 -15.75 -36.25
CA ASN A 154 -11.06 -17.17 -35.92
C ASN A 154 -11.39 -17.40 -34.42
N ARG A 155 -11.99 -18.56 -34.10
CA ARG A 155 -12.44 -18.89 -32.73
C ARG A 155 -11.82 -20.16 -32.15
N THR A 156 -10.98 -20.86 -32.90
CA THR A 156 -10.41 -22.17 -32.51
C THR A 156 -8.90 -22.12 -32.30
N LEU A 157 -8.20 -21.21 -32.98
CA LEU A 157 -6.77 -21.04 -32.85
C LEU A 157 -6.42 -20.50 -31.47
N GLN A 158 -5.61 -21.27 -30.74
CA GLN A 158 -5.14 -20.99 -29.37
C GLN A 158 -3.66 -20.61 -29.35
N HIS A 159 -2.85 -21.18 -30.25
CA HIS A 159 -1.42 -20.90 -30.39
C HIS A 159 -1.11 -20.36 -31.79
N LEU A 160 -0.55 -19.14 -31.83
CA LEU A 160 -0.04 -18.50 -33.04
C LEU A 160 1.47 -18.24 -32.86
N GLY A 161 2.28 -19.06 -33.52
CA GLY A 161 3.73 -19.02 -33.49
C GLY A 161 4.32 -18.37 -34.73
N LEU A 162 4.92 -17.19 -34.55
CA LEU A 162 5.40 -16.31 -35.62
C LEU A 162 6.84 -15.83 -35.41
N ASN A 163 7.61 -16.46 -34.52
CA ASN A 163 8.99 -16.07 -34.24
C ASN A 163 9.88 -16.03 -35.50
N GLY A 164 10.64 -14.97 -35.71
CA GLY A 164 11.73 -14.97 -36.69
C GLY A 164 11.32 -14.83 -38.16
N ASN A 165 10.21 -14.16 -38.42
CA ASN A 165 9.56 -14.02 -39.74
C ASN A 165 9.69 -12.62 -40.37
N MET A 166 10.50 -11.72 -39.80
CA MET A 166 10.72 -10.34 -40.28
C MET A 166 9.42 -9.51 -40.34
N ILE A 167 8.61 -9.58 -39.28
CA ILE A 167 7.28 -8.95 -39.20
C ILE A 167 7.36 -7.43 -38.98
N GLY A 168 8.39 -6.96 -38.27
CA GLY A 168 8.66 -5.54 -38.10
C GLY A 168 9.33 -4.94 -39.33
N ASP A 169 8.80 -3.81 -39.77
CA ASP A 169 9.04 -3.23 -41.09
C ASP A 169 9.21 -1.70 -41.08
N GLY A 170 9.24 -1.10 -39.88
CA GLY A 170 9.20 0.36 -39.68
C GLY A 170 7.85 1.02 -40.01
N SER A 171 7.06 0.47 -40.95
CA SER A 171 5.73 0.95 -41.34
C SER A 171 4.66 0.72 -40.28
N LYS A 172 4.87 -0.29 -39.41
CA LYS A 172 3.96 -0.79 -38.37
C LYS A 172 2.71 -1.49 -38.91
N LEU A 173 2.59 -1.77 -40.21
CA LEU A 173 1.41 -2.39 -40.81
C LEU A 173 1.04 -3.70 -40.08
N ALA A 174 1.98 -4.63 -39.99
CA ALA A 174 1.75 -5.93 -39.33
C ALA A 174 1.52 -5.80 -37.83
N CYS A 175 2.27 -4.91 -37.16
CA CYS A 175 2.12 -4.68 -35.73
C CYS A 175 0.75 -4.04 -35.39
N THR A 176 0.21 -3.21 -36.29
CA THR A 176 -1.14 -2.63 -36.18
C THR A 176 -2.21 -3.70 -36.36
N ALA A 177 -2.09 -4.56 -37.38
CA ALA A 177 -3.01 -5.68 -37.58
C ALA A 177 -2.98 -6.67 -36.41
N ILE A 178 -1.81 -6.95 -35.82
CA ILE A 178 -1.68 -7.75 -34.59
C ILE A 178 -2.34 -7.05 -33.40
N GLY A 179 -2.20 -5.73 -33.27
CA GLY A 179 -2.88 -4.92 -32.25
C GLY A 179 -4.41 -5.04 -32.33
N GLU A 180 -4.98 -4.90 -33.54
CA GLU A 180 -6.43 -5.04 -33.75
C GLU A 180 -6.91 -6.49 -33.59
N MET A 181 -6.12 -7.46 -34.04
CA MET A 181 -6.37 -8.89 -33.76
C MET A 181 -6.44 -9.14 -32.25
N LEU A 182 -5.51 -8.60 -31.46
CA LEU A 182 -5.55 -8.71 -29.99
C LEU A 182 -6.77 -8.00 -29.38
N ARG A 183 -7.17 -6.86 -29.94
CA ARG A 183 -8.35 -6.09 -29.50
C ARG A 183 -9.64 -6.92 -29.64
N VAL A 184 -9.79 -7.72 -30.70
CA VAL A 184 -11.01 -8.49 -31.02
C VAL A 184 -10.96 -9.98 -30.66
N ASN A 185 -9.88 -10.69 -31.01
CA ASN A 185 -9.78 -12.14 -30.82
C ASN A 185 -9.73 -12.50 -29.32
N ARG A 186 -10.41 -13.59 -28.93
CA ARG A 186 -10.38 -14.15 -27.56
C ARG A 186 -10.09 -15.65 -27.52
N SER A 187 -9.73 -16.28 -28.65
CA SER A 187 -9.35 -17.70 -28.72
C SER A 187 -7.84 -17.90 -28.51
N VAL A 188 -7.02 -16.98 -29.03
CA VAL A 188 -5.56 -17.06 -28.93
C VAL A 188 -5.15 -16.79 -27.48
N THR A 189 -4.43 -17.75 -26.91
CA THR A 189 -3.86 -17.70 -25.55
C THR A 189 -2.33 -17.63 -25.57
N THR A 190 -1.70 -18.10 -26.65
CA THR A 190 -0.25 -18.09 -26.83
C THR A 190 0.12 -17.40 -28.14
N LEU A 191 0.88 -16.31 -28.02
CA LEU A 191 1.35 -15.50 -29.14
C LEU A 191 2.89 -15.39 -29.08
N MET A 192 3.56 -15.97 -30.07
CA MET A 192 5.03 -15.94 -30.15
C MET A 192 5.50 -15.01 -31.28
N LEU A 193 6.14 -13.90 -30.91
CA LEU A 193 6.55 -12.81 -31.78
C LEU A 193 8.04 -12.47 -31.64
N SER A 194 8.87 -13.41 -31.20
CA SER A 194 10.30 -13.20 -30.99
C SER A 194 11.10 -13.06 -32.29
N ASP A 195 12.29 -12.46 -32.24
CA ASP A 195 13.23 -12.31 -33.37
C ASP A 195 12.60 -11.65 -34.63
N ASN A 196 11.64 -10.73 -34.46
CA ASN A 196 10.84 -10.15 -35.54
C ASN A 196 11.15 -8.68 -35.87
N CYS A 197 12.13 -8.06 -35.21
CA CYS A 197 12.46 -6.64 -35.40
C CYS A 197 11.27 -5.68 -35.19
N ILE A 198 10.38 -5.97 -34.24
CA ILE A 198 9.18 -5.17 -33.95
C ILE A 198 9.51 -3.70 -33.61
N GLU A 199 10.67 -3.48 -32.98
CA GLU A 199 11.18 -2.18 -32.56
C GLU A 199 10.28 -1.43 -31.56
N PRO A 200 10.76 -0.33 -30.93
CA PRO A 200 9.96 0.47 -30.02
C PRO A 200 8.68 1.01 -30.67
N SER A 201 8.70 1.22 -31.98
CA SER A 201 7.63 1.85 -32.74
C SER A 201 6.46 0.90 -33.04
N GLY A 202 6.73 -0.39 -33.28
CA GLY A 202 5.74 -1.45 -33.51
C GLY A 202 5.19 -2.06 -32.22
N LEU A 203 5.88 -1.93 -31.09
CA LEU A 203 5.35 -2.36 -29.79
C LEU A 203 4.06 -1.61 -29.39
N VAL A 204 3.93 -0.35 -29.79
CA VAL A 204 2.79 0.52 -29.44
C VAL A 204 1.44 -0.12 -29.76
N PRO A 205 1.07 -0.42 -31.03
CA PRO A 205 -0.22 -1.05 -31.36
C PRO A 205 -0.44 -2.41 -30.69
N ILE A 206 0.62 -3.22 -30.53
CA ILE A 206 0.53 -4.53 -29.85
C ILE A 206 0.13 -4.35 -28.38
N ALA A 207 0.76 -3.40 -27.68
CA ALA A 207 0.40 -3.05 -26.31
C ALA A 207 -1.00 -2.42 -26.22
N GLU A 208 -1.46 -1.68 -27.23
CA GLU A 208 -2.82 -1.15 -27.26
C GLU A 208 -3.89 -2.23 -27.37
N GLY A 209 -3.67 -3.24 -28.22
CA GLY A 209 -4.53 -4.41 -28.30
C GLY A 209 -4.55 -5.17 -26.97
N LEU A 210 -3.36 -5.42 -26.42
CA LEU A 210 -3.17 -6.16 -25.16
C LEU A 210 -3.89 -5.50 -23.97
N ARG A 211 -3.94 -4.16 -23.87
CA ARG A 211 -4.69 -3.42 -22.81
C ARG A 211 -6.16 -3.83 -22.67
N THR A 212 -6.77 -4.38 -23.73
CA THR A 212 -8.18 -4.81 -23.76
C THR A 212 -8.35 -6.32 -23.92
N ASN A 213 -7.24 -7.06 -24.06
CA ASN A 213 -7.27 -8.49 -24.30
C ASN A 213 -7.26 -9.28 -22.98
N THR A 214 -8.18 -10.23 -22.87
CA THR A 214 -8.38 -11.06 -21.67
C THR A 214 -8.20 -12.55 -21.98
N SER A 215 -7.49 -12.90 -23.06
CA SER A 215 -7.23 -14.30 -23.47
C SER A 215 -5.75 -14.67 -23.51
N ILE A 216 -4.85 -13.73 -23.82
CA ILE A 216 -3.41 -13.97 -23.93
C ILE A 216 -2.80 -14.27 -22.56
N GLN A 217 -2.34 -15.50 -22.40
CA GLN A 217 -1.64 -16.01 -21.22
C GLN A 217 -0.13 -16.09 -21.45
N THR A 218 0.32 -16.32 -22.68
CA THR A 218 1.75 -16.40 -23.04
C THR A 218 2.08 -15.43 -24.17
N LEU A 219 3.02 -14.52 -23.92
CA LEU A 219 3.50 -13.54 -24.88
C LEU A 219 5.04 -13.57 -24.95
N HIS A 220 5.58 -13.90 -26.12
CA HIS A 220 7.03 -13.87 -26.35
C HIS A 220 7.40 -12.72 -27.29
N LEU A 221 8.15 -11.75 -26.77
CA LEU A 221 8.65 -10.56 -27.48
C LEU A 221 10.20 -10.51 -27.49
N SER A 222 10.87 -11.65 -27.32
CA SER A 222 12.33 -11.72 -27.23
C SER A 222 13.02 -11.30 -28.54
N GLY A 223 14.15 -10.59 -28.51
CA GLY A 223 14.95 -10.35 -29.72
C GLY A 223 14.31 -9.37 -30.72
N ASN A 224 13.62 -8.33 -30.23
CA ASN A 224 12.82 -7.42 -31.06
C ASN A 224 13.36 -5.98 -31.13
N GLY A 225 14.52 -5.69 -30.51
CA GLY A 225 15.06 -4.34 -30.46
C GLY A 225 14.22 -3.40 -29.59
N LEU A 226 13.45 -3.92 -28.64
CA LEU A 226 12.69 -3.10 -27.70
C LEU A 226 13.65 -2.40 -26.73
N ASN A 227 13.26 -1.22 -26.25
CA ASN A 227 14.00 -0.49 -25.22
C ASN A 227 13.18 -0.25 -23.94
N SER A 228 13.85 0.10 -22.85
CA SER A 228 13.17 0.30 -21.55
C SER A 228 12.13 1.42 -21.57
N LEU A 229 12.31 2.47 -22.40
CA LEU A 229 11.34 3.55 -22.58
C LEU A 229 10.03 3.07 -23.19
N CYS A 230 10.07 2.28 -24.28
CA CYS A 230 8.84 1.77 -24.88
C CYS A 230 8.18 0.69 -24.02
N LEU A 231 8.95 -0.07 -23.25
CA LEU A 231 8.41 -0.99 -22.25
C LEU A 231 7.61 -0.24 -21.18
N ALA A 232 8.22 0.77 -20.56
CA ALA A 232 7.62 1.53 -19.47
C ALA A 232 6.37 2.30 -19.91
N ASN A 233 6.38 2.90 -21.11
CA ASN A 233 5.26 3.73 -21.59
C ASN A 233 4.10 2.92 -22.20
N ASN A 234 4.35 1.70 -22.69
CA ASN A 234 3.33 0.94 -23.44
C ASN A 234 3.03 -0.42 -22.81
N LEU A 235 4.05 -1.26 -22.62
CA LEU A 235 3.85 -2.64 -22.17
C LEU A 235 3.53 -2.73 -20.68
N GLY A 236 4.17 -1.91 -19.83
CA GLY A 236 3.90 -1.83 -18.39
C GLY A 236 2.41 -1.59 -18.08
N PRO A 237 1.80 -0.51 -18.60
CA PRO A 237 0.35 -0.28 -18.48
C PRO A 237 -0.51 -1.39 -19.11
N ALA A 238 -0.02 -2.05 -20.17
CA ALA A 238 -0.76 -3.11 -20.85
C ALA A 238 -0.82 -4.43 -20.07
N VAL A 239 0.17 -4.74 -19.24
CA VAL A 239 0.18 -6.00 -18.47
C VAL A 239 -0.64 -5.93 -17.18
N GLN A 240 -0.88 -4.75 -16.59
CA GLN A 240 -1.61 -4.63 -15.32
C GLN A 240 -3.01 -5.24 -15.34
N ASN A 241 -3.76 -5.06 -16.44
CA ASN A 241 -5.13 -5.57 -16.60
C ASN A 241 -5.20 -6.88 -17.40
N SER A 242 -4.08 -7.58 -17.56
CA SER A 242 -3.97 -8.76 -18.43
C SER A 242 -4.05 -10.08 -17.67
N VAL A 243 -4.51 -11.14 -18.36
CA VAL A 243 -4.45 -12.53 -17.86
C VAL A 243 -3.08 -13.19 -18.13
N LEU A 244 -2.06 -12.39 -18.41
CA LEU A 244 -0.74 -12.86 -18.84
C LEU A 244 -0.02 -13.59 -17.70
N THR A 245 0.29 -14.87 -17.91
CA THR A 245 1.06 -15.69 -16.95
C THR A 245 2.52 -15.84 -17.34
N THR A 246 2.85 -15.73 -18.62
CA THR A 246 4.22 -15.89 -19.15
C THR A 246 4.59 -14.74 -20.07
N LEU A 247 5.61 -13.98 -19.67
CA LEU A 247 6.17 -12.85 -20.42
C LEU A 247 7.66 -13.09 -20.70
N ASN A 248 8.02 -13.17 -21.98
CA ASN A 248 9.43 -13.28 -22.40
C ASN A 248 9.88 -12.03 -23.15
N LEU A 249 10.80 -11.30 -22.54
CA LEU A 249 11.38 -10.03 -23.01
C LEU A 249 12.88 -10.14 -23.30
N SER A 250 13.46 -11.34 -23.20
CA SER A 250 14.89 -11.62 -23.39
C SER A 250 15.48 -11.04 -24.68
N ARG A 251 16.77 -10.69 -24.73
CA ARG A 251 17.44 -10.17 -25.95
C ARG A 251 16.82 -8.87 -26.46
N ASN A 252 16.44 -7.96 -25.56
CA ASN A 252 16.05 -6.58 -25.84
C ASN A 252 16.88 -5.67 -24.93
N ASP A 253 17.33 -4.52 -25.40
CA ASP A 253 18.15 -3.58 -24.60
C ASP A 253 17.25 -2.86 -23.57
N LEU A 254 17.20 -3.39 -22.36
CA LEU A 254 16.38 -2.84 -21.28
C LEU A 254 17.24 -2.10 -20.23
N GLY A 255 18.54 -1.92 -20.46
CA GLY A 255 19.47 -1.32 -19.49
C GLY A 255 19.26 0.18 -19.22
N GLY A 256 18.57 0.90 -20.11
CA GLY A 256 18.34 2.33 -19.95
C GLY A 256 17.46 2.69 -18.75
N GLY A 257 17.70 3.85 -18.13
CA GLY A 257 17.10 4.31 -16.86
C GLY A 257 15.57 4.46 -16.77
N HIS A 258 14.81 4.08 -17.80
CA HIS A 258 13.34 3.94 -17.72
C HIS A 258 12.89 2.55 -17.21
N PHE A 259 13.81 1.58 -17.07
CA PHE A 259 13.47 0.24 -16.62
C PHE A 259 12.81 0.18 -15.21
N PRO A 260 13.22 0.98 -14.21
CA PRO A 260 12.52 1.03 -12.92
C PRO A 260 11.03 1.40 -13.02
N LEU A 261 10.65 2.21 -14.03
CA LEU A 261 9.23 2.51 -14.28
C LEU A 261 8.49 1.28 -14.82
N PHE A 262 9.11 0.46 -15.68
CA PHE A 262 8.53 -0.84 -16.06
C PHE A 262 8.40 -1.78 -14.85
N VAL A 263 9.42 -1.83 -13.99
CA VAL A 263 9.42 -2.63 -12.75
C VAL A 263 8.31 -2.23 -11.79
N SER A 264 7.94 -0.95 -11.70
CA SER A 264 6.81 -0.53 -10.85
C SER A 264 5.48 -1.18 -11.26
N TYR A 265 5.21 -1.37 -12.55
CA TYR A 265 4.03 -2.13 -13.01
C TYR A 265 4.11 -3.62 -12.68
N LEU A 266 5.32 -4.18 -12.53
CA LEU A 266 5.50 -5.58 -12.12
C LEU A 266 5.22 -5.79 -10.63
N LYS A 267 5.37 -4.75 -9.80
CA LYS A 267 5.05 -4.83 -8.37
C LYS A 267 3.56 -5.10 -8.13
N ASP A 268 2.71 -4.42 -8.90
CA ASP A 268 1.26 -4.43 -8.75
C ASP A 268 0.55 -5.44 -9.68
N HIS A 269 1.27 -6.28 -10.42
CA HIS A 269 0.63 -7.25 -11.31
C HIS A 269 -0.02 -8.40 -10.53
N GLU A 270 -1.15 -8.93 -10.99
CA GLU A 270 -1.84 -10.03 -10.31
C GLU A 270 -1.64 -11.41 -10.94
N THR A 271 -1.06 -11.49 -12.15
CA THR A 271 -1.20 -12.65 -13.04
C THR A 271 0.11 -13.27 -13.54
N ILE A 272 1.18 -12.49 -13.73
CA ILE A 272 2.45 -13.01 -14.28
C ILE A 272 3.10 -13.99 -13.29
N GLN A 273 3.53 -15.14 -13.81
CA GLN A 273 4.21 -16.21 -13.06
C GLN A 273 5.62 -16.47 -13.60
N ASN A 274 5.81 -16.37 -14.92
CA ASN A 274 7.07 -16.63 -15.58
C ASN A 274 7.55 -15.36 -16.29
N LEU A 275 8.66 -14.80 -15.82
CA LEU A 275 9.27 -13.59 -16.38
C LEU A 275 10.68 -13.90 -16.89
N SER A 276 10.93 -13.68 -18.18
CA SER A 276 12.24 -13.93 -18.80
C SER A 276 12.83 -12.63 -19.34
N LEU A 277 13.93 -12.19 -18.73
CA LEU A 277 14.68 -10.96 -18.98
C LEU A 277 16.15 -11.30 -19.32
N ARG A 278 16.39 -12.43 -20.00
CA ARG A 278 17.74 -12.92 -20.30
C ARG A 278 18.40 -12.10 -21.40
N SER A 279 19.67 -11.74 -21.23
CA SER A 279 20.39 -10.88 -22.20
C SER A 279 19.65 -9.57 -22.46
N CYS A 280 19.27 -8.86 -21.39
CA CYS A 280 18.56 -7.59 -21.45
C CYS A 280 19.40 -6.37 -21.02
N GLU A 281 20.71 -6.55 -20.83
CA GLU A 281 21.67 -5.49 -20.49
C GLU A 281 21.27 -4.69 -19.24
N LEU A 282 20.56 -5.33 -18.30
CA LEU A 282 20.03 -4.66 -17.10
C LEU A 282 21.13 -4.14 -16.17
N HIS A 283 22.30 -4.80 -16.14
CA HIS A 283 23.37 -4.56 -15.18
C HIS A 283 22.87 -4.58 -13.72
N ASP A 284 23.68 -4.11 -12.78
CA ASP A 284 23.26 -4.00 -11.38
C ASP A 284 22.18 -2.92 -11.20
N GLU A 285 22.24 -1.83 -11.96
CA GLU A 285 21.30 -0.69 -11.89
C GLU A 285 19.84 -1.07 -12.20
N GLY A 286 19.62 -1.97 -13.16
CA GLY A 286 18.29 -2.48 -13.50
C GLY A 286 17.85 -3.67 -12.64
N VAL A 287 18.80 -4.44 -12.09
CA VAL A 287 18.49 -5.65 -11.31
C VAL A 287 18.17 -5.34 -9.86
N VAL A 288 18.82 -4.36 -9.21
CA VAL A 288 18.51 -4.00 -7.82
C VAL A 288 17.04 -3.58 -7.64
N PRO A 289 16.47 -2.61 -8.40
CA PRO A 289 15.05 -2.25 -8.28
C PRO A 289 14.09 -3.40 -8.61
N LEU A 290 14.50 -4.30 -9.52
CA LEU A 290 13.72 -5.49 -9.85
C LEU A 290 13.66 -6.47 -8.66
N CYS A 291 14.77 -6.69 -7.96
CA CYS A 291 14.78 -7.55 -6.77
C CYS A 291 13.89 -6.97 -5.66
N GLU A 292 14.00 -5.67 -5.37
CA GLU A 292 13.17 -4.96 -4.39
C GLU A 292 11.67 -5.07 -4.70
N ALA A 293 11.27 -4.91 -5.97
CA ALA A 293 9.88 -5.07 -6.38
C ALA A 293 9.41 -6.52 -6.23
N LEU A 294 10.22 -7.48 -6.68
CA LEU A 294 9.89 -8.91 -6.65
C LEU A 294 9.84 -9.50 -5.23
N ALA A 295 10.57 -8.96 -4.25
CA ALA A 295 10.44 -9.34 -2.84
C ALA A 295 9.00 -9.18 -2.31
N THR A 296 8.27 -8.18 -2.81
CA THR A 296 6.86 -7.95 -2.44
C THR A 296 5.86 -8.71 -3.33
N CYS A 297 6.29 -9.19 -4.50
CA CYS A 297 5.44 -9.94 -5.43
C CYS A 297 5.15 -11.36 -4.88
N ARG A 298 3.92 -11.83 -5.07
CA ARG A 298 3.45 -13.16 -4.63
C ARG A 298 3.02 -14.09 -5.77
N LYS A 299 3.29 -13.67 -7.01
CA LYS A 299 2.74 -14.28 -8.23
C LYS A 299 3.84 -14.82 -9.14
N ILE A 300 4.95 -14.09 -9.27
CA ILE A 300 6.13 -14.56 -9.99
C ILE A 300 6.73 -15.78 -9.28
N ARG A 301 6.91 -16.85 -10.06
CA ARG A 301 7.42 -18.17 -9.69
C ARG A 301 8.70 -18.53 -10.42
N ALA A 302 8.86 -18.06 -11.67
CA ALA A 302 10.06 -18.31 -12.47
C ALA A 302 10.63 -16.99 -13.00
N VAL A 303 11.92 -16.76 -12.76
CA VAL A 303 12.65 -15.57 -13.21
C VAL A 303 13.93 -15.97 -13.92
N ASP A 304 14.13 -15.49 -15.14
CA ASP A 304 15.38 -15.64 -15.89
C ASP A 304 16.09 -14.29 -16.04
N LEU A 305 17.17 -14.11 -15.27
CA LEU A 305 18.09 -12.97 -15.31
C LEU A 305 19.46 -13.35 -15.90
N SER A 306 19.53 -14.44 -16.67
CA SER A 306 20.78 -14.88 -17.28
C SER A 306 21.39 -13.81 -18.19
N ASN A 307 22.71 -13.65 -18.17
CA ASN A 307 23.48 -12.81 -19.10
C ASN A 307 23.07 -11.32 -19.05
N ASN A 308 22.83 -10.77 -17.87
CA ASN A 308 22.52 -9.35 -17.68
C ASN A 308 23.70 -8.51 -17.19
N GLY A 309 24.89 -9.10 -17.04
CA GLY A 309 26.06 -8.38 -16.55
C GLY A 309 26.00 -8.08 -15.05
N ILE A 310 25.26 -8.89 -14.28
CA ILE A 310 25.11 -8.75 -12.83
C ILE A 310 26.45 -9.05 -12.16
N THR A 311 26.90 -8.14 -11.30
CA THR A 311 28.18 -8.25 -10.59
C THR A 311 27.96 -8.50 -9.10
N PRO A 312 29.02 -8.68 -8.28
CA PRO A 312 28.88 -8.76 -6.83
C PRO A 312 28.26 -7.52 -6.17
N ALA A 313 28.09 -6.39 -6.87
CA ALA A 313 27.37 -5.23 -6.34
C ALA A 313 25.90 -5.54 -6.01
N SER A 314 25.21 -6.34 -6.82
CA SER A 314 23.81 -6.76 -6.58
C SER A 314 23.64 -7.84 -5.52
N THR A 315 24.69 -8.25 -4.80
CA THR A 315 24.64 -9.41 -3.89
C THR A 315 23.57 -9.29 -2.80
N SER A 316 23.45 -8.12 -2.16
CA SER A 316 22.42 -7.89 -1.14
C SER A 316 21.03 -7.99 -1.75
N ALA A 317 20.74 -7.31 -2.85
CA ALA A 317 19.43 -7.39 -3.51
C ALA A 317 19.06 -8.81 -3.96
N LEU A 318 20.02 -9.59 -4.48
CA LEU A 318 19.78 -10.99 -4.84
C LEU A 318 19.46 -11.87 -3.62
N CYS A 319 20.18 -11.69 -2.50
CA CYS A 319 20.13 -12.59 -1.36
C CYS A 319 19.11 -12.20 -0.28
N GLU A 320 18.85 -10.90 -0.12
CA GLU A 320 18.01 -10.33 0.93
C GLU A 320 16.60 -10.00 0.40
N ASP A 321 16.46 -9.65 -0.89
CA ASP A 321 15.17 -9.36 -1.52
C ASP A 321 14.67 -10.52 -2.41
N LEU A 322 15.38 -10.85 -3.50
CA LEU A 322 14.88 -11.77 -4.52
C LEU A 322 14.78 -13.22 -4.05
N LEU A 323 15.84 -13.77 -3.46
CA LEU A 323 15.86 -15.16 -2.99
C LEU A 323 14.91 -15.42 -1.82
N LEU A 324 14.62 -14.42 -0.99
CA LEU A 324 13.67 -14.51 0.13
C LEU A 324 12.23 -14.20 -0.28
N SER A 325 11.95 -13.95 -1.57
CA SER A 325 10.59 -13.71 -2.06
C SER A 325 9.71 -14.97 -1.90
N PRO A 326 8.44 -14.81 -1.44
CA PRO A 326 7.63 -15.93 -0.93
C PRO A 326 7.04 -16.84 -2.02
N SER A 327 7.21 -16.51 -3.30
CA SER A 327 6.64 -17.28 -4.42
C SER A 327 7.66 -17.78 -5.44
N LEU A 328 8.95 -17.43 -5.32
CA LEU A 328 9.98 -17.79 -6.30
C LEU A 328 10.40 -19.25 -6.16
N VAL A 329 10.21 -20.01 -7.24
CA VAL A 329 10.47 -21.46 -7.36
C VAL A 329 11.61 -21.74 -8.34
N GLU A 330 11.81 -20.91 -9.35
CA GLU A 330 12.85 -21.07 -10.38
C GLU A 330 13.60 -19.76 -10.62
N LEU A 331 14.92 -19.78 -10.44
CA LEU A 331 15.79 -18.62 -10.66
C LEU A 331 16.96 -19.00 -11.56
N LYS A 332 17.18 -18.20 -12.61
CA LYS A 332 18.29 -18.37 -13.55
C LYS A 332 19.15 -17.12 -13.55
N LEU A 333 20.42 -17.32 -13.25
CA LEU A 333 21.45 -16.28 -13.18
C LEU A 333 22.64 -16.61 -14.10
N ASN A 334 22.47 -17.57 -15.03
CA ASN A 334 23.53 -18.06 -15.92
C ASN A 334 24.28 -16.92 -16.63
N LYS A 335 25.58 -17.06 -16.86
CA LYS A 335 26.41 -16.06 -17.57
C LYS A 335 26.47 -14.68 -16.92
N ASN A 336 26.32 -14.58 -15.59
CA ASN A 336 26.61 -13.37 -14.83
C ASN A 336 27.90 -13.57 -14.00
N PRO A 337 28.84 -12.60 -13.95
CA PRO A 337 30.10 -12.72 -13.21
C PRO A 337 29.92 -12.61 -11.69
N LEU A 338 29.22 -13.58 -11.08
CA LEU A 338 28.88 -13.57 -9.65
C LEU A 338 30.09 -13.86 -8.74
N THR A 339 31.06 -14.69 -9.16
CA THR A 339 32.23 -15.11 -8.34
C THR A 339 31.87 -15.95 -7.11
N SER A 340 32.86 -16.59 -6.46
CA SER A 340 32.62 -17.56 -5.37
C SER A 340 31.95 -16.97 -4.12
N SER A 341 32.31 -15.74 -3.72
CA SER A 341 31.79 -15.11 -2.49
C SER A 341 30.28 -14.86 -2.54
N VAL A 342 29.75 -14.57 -3.74
CA VAL A 342 28.31 -14.42 -3.97
C VAL A 342 27.61 -15.76 -3.94
N ILE A 343 28.23 -16.83 -4.45
CA ILE A 343 27.67 -18.19 -4.35
C ILE A 343 27.63 -18.67 -2.89
N GLU A 344 28.64 -18.36 -2.08
CA GLU A 344 28.65 -18.61 -0.63
C GLU A 344 27.53 -17.83 0.08
N ARG A 345 27.27 -16.58 -0.33
CA ARG A 345 26.15 -15.79 0.20
C ARG A 345 24.80 -16.36 -0.20
N ILE A 346 24.63 -16.77 -1.47
CA ILE A 346 23.43 -17.48 -1.95
C ILE A 346 23.22 -18.77 -1.15
N ALA A 347 24.27 -19.56 -0.92
CA ALA A 347 24.23 -20.78 -0.11
C ALA A 347 23.74 -20.50 1.33
N SER A 348 24.17 -19.40 1.94
CA SER A 348 23.75 -19.03 3.31
C SER A 348 22.26 -18.70 3.45
N VAL A 349 21.61 -18.20 2.38
CA VAL A 349 20.16 -17.88 2.38
C VAL A 349 19.30 -18.99 1.81
N LEU A 350 19.83 -19.85 0.93
CA LEU A 350 19.11 -20.89 0.20
C LEU A 350 18.19 -21.79 1.07
N PRO A 351 18.57 -22.21 2.30
CA PRO A 351 17.69 -23.01 3.18
C PRO A 351 16.44 -22.27 3.69
N ARG A 352 16.35 -20.95 3.49
CA ARG A 352 15.21 -20.10 3.85
C ARG A 352 14.29 -19.79 2.67
N THR A 353 14.51 -20.43 1.52
CA THR A 353 13.84 -20.13 0.25
C THR A 353 12.91 -21.27 -0.19
N GLU A 354 11.86 -20.93 -0.93
CA GLU A 354 10.96 -21.89 -1.61
C GLU A 354 11.50 -22.36 -2.97
N LEU A 355 12.80 -22.12 -3.24
CA LEU A 355 13.41 -22.32 -4.55
C LEU A 355 13.59 -23.81 -4.85
N ALA A 356 12.99 -24.28 -5.95
CA ALA A 356 13.13 -25.66 -6.42
C ALA A 356 14.17 -25.83 -7.54
N VAL A 357 14.45 -24.77 -8.29
CA VAL A 357 15.37 -24.76 -9.45
C VAL A 357 16.29 -23.53 -9.39
N LEU A 358 17.60 -23.76 -9.42
CA LEU A 358 18.61 -22.71 -9.48
C LEU A 358 19.61 -22.99 -10.62
N GLU A 359 19.75 -22.04 -11.54
CA GLU A 359 20.71 -22.12 -12.65
C GLU A 359 21.79 -21.03 -12.53
N LEU A 360 23.04 -21.47 -12.43
CA LEU A 360 24.26 -20.66 -12.23
C LEU A 360 25.36 -21.08 -13.22
N SER A 361 24.99 -21.52 -14.42
CA SER A 361 25.95 -21.90 -15.46
C SER A 361 26.83 -20.71 -15.86
N THR A 362 28.13 -20.91 -16.08
CA THR A 362 29.05 -19.84 -16.56
C THR A 362 29.09 -18.58 -15.66
N CYS A 363 29.01 -18.73 -14.34
CA CYS A 363 29.04 -17.63 -13.37
C CYS A 363 30.42 -17.36 -12.73
N ARG A 364 31.47 -18.03 -13.19
CA ARG A 364 32.89 -17.81 -12.84
C ARG A 364 33.23 -18.04 -11.35
N PHE A 365 32.56 -18.98 -10.69
CA PHE A 365 32.91 -19.42 -9.33
C PHE A 365 33.75 -20.71 -9.35
N GLY A 366 34.50 -20.92 -8.26
CA GLY A 366 35.37 -22.07 -8.05
C GLY A 366 34.74 -23.19 -7.22
N GLY A 367 35.54 -24.23 -6.97
CA GLY A 367 35.16 -25.42 -6.20
C GLY A 367 34.48 -25.17 -4.84
N PRO A 368 35.12 -24.47 -3.87
CA PRO A 368 34.63 -24.38 -2.49
C PRO A 368 33.18 -23.85 -2.34
N GLY A 369 32.86 -22.70 -2.93
CA GLY A 369 31.51 -22.14 -2.89
C GLY A 369 30.45 -23.03 -3.57
N SER A 370 30.85 -23.82 -4.58
CA SER A 370 29.95 -24.78 -5.23
C SER A 370 29.60 -25.97 -4.32
N VAL A 371 30.54 -26.42 -3.48
CA VAL A 371 30.29 -27.47 -2.49
C VAL A 371 29.32 -26.96 -1.42
N GLU A 372 29.52 -25.74 -0.93
CA GLU A 372 28.65 -25.15 0.10
C GLU A 372 27.22 -24.92 -0.41
N LEU A 373 27.08 -24.46 -1.66
CA LEU A 373 25.79 -24.35 -2.33
C LEU A 373 25.04 -25.69 -2.39
N VAL A 374 25.73 -26.79 -2.71
CA VAL A 374 25.10 -28.13 -2.75
C VAL A 374 24.74 -28.65 -1.36
N LYS A 375 25.56 -28.40 -0.32
CA LYS A 375 25.20 -28.72 1.07
C LYS A 375 23.95 -27.98 1.52
N ALA A 376 23.90 -26.67 1.29
CA ALA A 376 22.75 -25.82 1.61
C ALA A 376 21.49 -26.24 0.83
N ALA A 377 21.61 -26.62 -0.44
CA ALA A 377 20.51 -27.15 -1.26
C ALA A 377 19.99 -28.53 -0.76
N CYS A 378 20.88 -29.37 -0.22
CA CYS A 378 20.49 -30.58 0.53
C CYS A 378 19.93 -30.26 1.93
N GLY A 379 19.86 -28.99 2.34
CA GLY A 379 19.30 -28.53 3.62
C GLY A 379 20.25 -28.64 4.82
N ARG A 380 21.56 -28.82 4.62
CA ARG A 380 22.55 -28.86 5.72
C ARG A 380 23.26 -27.52 5.86
N LEU A 381 23.31 -27.00 7.08
CA LEU A 381 24.18 -25.89 7.48
C LEU A 381 25.43 -26.42 8.21
N GLU A 382 26.51 -25.63 8.23
CA GLU A 382 27.73 -25.98 8.97
C GLU A 382 27.43 -26.27 10.45
N GLY A 383 28.00 -27.37 10.97
CA GLY A 383 27.83 -27.80 12.37
C GLY A 383 26.66 -28.76 12.64
N GLN A 384 25.77 -29.02 11.68
CA GLN A 384 24.69 -30.01 11.86
C GLN A 384 25.17 -31.46 11.68
N ALA A 385 24.73 -32.36 12.56
CA ALA A 385 25.04 -33.78 12.49
C ALA A 385 24.26 -34.49 11.37
N TRP A 386 24.83 -35.56 10.80
CA TRP A 386 24.27 -36.34 9.69
C TRP A 386 22.94 -37.07 10.00
N THR A 387 22.46 -37.01 11.24
CA THR A 387 21.35 -37.79 11.79
C THR A 387 19.96 -37.18 11.59
N GLU A 388 19.87 -35.88 11.24
CA GLU A 388 18.57 -35.22 11.01
C GLU A 388 18.19 -35.21 9.52
N VAL A 389 16.93 -35.56 9.23
CA VAL A 389 16.39 -35.60 7.86
C VAL A 389 15.99 -34.18 7.45
N SER A 390 16.98 -33.40 7.02
CA SER A 390 16.70 -32.09 6.41
C SER A 390 16.10 -32.27 5.01
N THR A 391 15.02 -31.53 4.73
CA THR A 391 14.31 -31.56 3.45
C THR A 391 14.48 -30.23 2.73
N GLY A 392 15.63 -30.04 2.07
CA GLY A 392 15.85 -28.88 1.20
C GLY A 392 14.79 -28.81 0.08
N THR A 393 14.37 -27.58 -0.24
CA THR A 393 13.37 -27.25 -1.28
C THR A 393 13.94 -27.45 -2.69
N VAL A 394 15.24 -27.26 -2.86
CA VAL A 394 15.95 -27.38 -4.15
C VAL A 394 15.95 -28.80 -4.68
N THR A 395 15.46 -28.97 -5.90
CA THR A 395 15.43 -30.24 -6.64
C THR A 395 16.36 -30.28 -7.85
N SER A 396 16.67 -29.12 -8.45
CA SER A 396 17.53 -29.00 -9.61
C SER A 396 18.56 -27.87 -9.47
N LEU A 397 19.83 -28.20 -9.71
CA LEU A 397 20.94 -27.26 -9.80
C LEU A 397 21.62 -27.39 -11.17
N ARG A 398 21.87 -26.27 -11.87
CA ARG A 398 22.80 -26.23 -13.00
C ARG A 398 23.98 -25.34 -12.70
N LEU A 399 25.17 -25.93 -12.71
CA LEU A 399 26.46 -25.33 -12.35
C LEU A 399 27.49 -25.55 -13.48
N ASN A 400 27.05 -25.88 -14.69
CA ASN A 400 27.92 -26.17 -15.83
C ASN A 400 28.75 -24.97 -16.30
N ASP A 401 29.88 -25.24 -16.95
CA ASP A 401 30.80 -24.24 -17.52
C ASP A 401 31.35 -23.24 -16.48
N ASN A 402 31.68 -23.71 -15.27
CA ASN A 402 32.32 -22.93 -14.20
C ASN A 402 33.76 -23.43 -13.93
N HIS A 403 34.35 -23.03 -12.80
CA HIS A 403 35.72 -23.41 -12.40
C HIS A 403 35.73 -24.40 -11.23
N ILE A 404 34.76 -25.33 -11.18
CA ILE A 404 34.75 -26.42 -10.20
C ILE A 404 35.87 -27.42 -10.54
N ASP A 405 36.70 -27.75 -9.55
CA ASP A 405 37.78 -28.75 -9.63
C ASP A 405 37.31 -30.17 -9.29
N GLU A 406 38.15 -31.18 -9.59
CA GLU A 406 37.84 -32.60 -9.37
C GLU A 406 37.60 -32.94 -7.89
N GLU A 407 38.30 -32.30 -6.95
CA GLU A 407 38.12 -32.53 -5.51
C GLU A 407 36.72 -32.09 -5.05
N SER A 408 36.35 -30.86 -5.40
CA SER A 408 35.03 -30.29 -5.15
C SER A 408 33.93 -31.06 -5.88
N GLY A 409 34.17 -31.51 -7.11
CA GLY A 409 33.25 -32.39 -7.84
C GLY A 409 32.99 -33.71 -7.10
N ASN A 410 34.02 -34.31 -6.51
CA ASN A 410 33.89 -35.51 -5.69
C ASN A 410 33.15 -35.24 -4.37
N MET A 411 33.39 -34.11 -3.70
CA MET A 411 32.63 -33.69 -2.51
C MET A 411 31.15 -33.46 -2.82
N ILE A 412 30.82 -32.85 -3.97
CA ILE A 412 29.45 -32.71 -4.48
C ILE A 412 28.81 -34.08 -4.69
N ALA A 413 29.53 -35.02 -5.32
CA ALA A 413 29.04 -36.38 -5.54
C ALA A 413 28.70 -37.11 -4.22
N GLN A 414 29.57 -37.02 -3.22
CA GLN A 414 29.32 -37.58 -1.88
C GLN A 414 28.11 -36.92 -1.20
N THR A 415 28.04 -35.59 -1.23
CA THR A 415 26.94 -34.81 -0.61
C THR A 415 25.58 -35.20 -1.18
N ILE A 416 25.46 -35.32 -2.50
CA ILE A 416 24.21 -35.74 -3.19
C ILE A 416 23.88 -37.21 -2.90
N GLN A 417 24.88 -38.08 -2.74
CA GLN A 417 24.66 -39.47 -2.30
C GLN A 417 24.07 -39.56 -0.87
N GLN A 418 24.17 -38.50 -0.07
CA GLN A 418 23.72 -38.44 1.32
C GLN A 418 22.53 -37.49 1.53
N CYS A 419 21.85 -37.06 0.46
CA CYS A 419 20.58 -36.31 0.53
C CYS A 419 19.57 -36.86 -0.48
N SER A 420 18.29 -36.52 -0.33
CA SER A 420 17.18 -37.10 -1.10
C SER A 420 16.30 -36.07 -1.83
N SER A 421 16.49 -34.77 -1.58
CA SER A 421 15.79 -33.66 -2.24
C SER A 421 16.25 -33.45 -3.68
N ILE A 422 17.57 -33.45 -3.90
CA ILE A 422 18.18 -33.12 -5.19
C ILE A 422 18.02 -34.29 -6.17
N VAL A 423 17.36 -34.00 -7.30
CA VAL A 423 16.97 -34.93 -8.37
C VAL A 423 17.73 -34.67 -9.68
N SER A 424 18.37 -33.50 -9.82
CA SER A 424 19.17 -33.14 -10.99
C SER A 424 20.29 -32.17 -10.61
N VAL A 425 21.53 -32.54 -10.90
CA VAL A 425 22.69 -31.64 -10.86
C VAL A 425 23.45 -31.75 -12.18
N ASP A 426 23.74 -30.62 -12.80
CA ASP A 426 24.64 -30.53 -13.95
C ASP A 426 25.91 -29.73 -13.59
N ILE A 427 27.07 -30.38 -13.72
CA ILE A 427 28.40 -29.77 -13.56
C ILE A 427 29.27 -30.00 -14.82
N THR A 428 28.66 -30.29 -15.97
CA THR A 428 29.41 -30.44 -17.24
C THR A 428 30.20 -29.16 -17.59
N GLY A 429 31.26 -29.27 -18.41
CA GLY A 429 32.10 -28.10 -18.76
C GLY A 429 32.97 -27.52 -17.63
N ASN A 430 32.97 -28.13 -16.44
CA ASN A 430 33.92 -27.82 -15.36
C ASN A 430 35.21 -28.65 -15.48
N GLN A 431 36.19 -28.42 -14.60
CA GLN A 431 37.44 -29.19 -14.51
C GLN A 431 37.23 -30.52 -13.75
N VAL A 432 36.20 -31.27 -14.14
CA VAL A 432 35.72 -32.48 -13.46
C VAL A 432 35.64 -33.65 -14.43
N SER A 433 36.05 -34.82 -13.96
CA SER A 433 36.13 -36.07 -14.71
C SER A 433 34.75 -36.61 -15.07
N HIS A 434 34.69 -37.33 -16.21
CA HIS A 434 33.46 -38.00 -16.63
C HIS A 434 33.00 -39.09 -15.63
N GLY A 435 33.92 -39.63 -14.81
CA GLY A 435 33.59 -40.56 -13.72
C GLY A 435 32.74 -39.88 -12.65
N THR A 436 33.19 -38.73 -12.16
CA THR A 436 32.51 -37.93 -11.12
C THR A 436 31.14 -37.41 -11.60
N ILE A 437 31.06 -36.96 -12.85
CA ILE A 437 29.77 -36.59 -13.50
C ILE A 437 28.80 -37.79 -13.55
N LYS A 438 29.29 -39.00 -13.83
CA LYS A 438 28.48 -40.23 -13.85
C LYS A 438 27.98 -40.60 -12.45
N LEU A 439 28.82 -40.46 -11.40
CA LEU A 439 28.43 -40.71 -10.00
C LEU A 439 27.32 -39.75 -9.56
N ILE A 440 27.43 -38.47 -9.88
CA ILE A 440 26.39 -37.46 -9.60
C ILE A 440 25.07 -37.82 -10.30
N LYS A 441 25.12 -38.16 -11.59
CA LYS A 441 23.94 -38.60 -12.35
C LYS A 441 23.28 -39.84 -11.75
N GLN A 442 24.06 -40.82 -11.29
CA GLN A 442 23.54 -42.01 -10.60
C GLN A 442 22.89 -41.69 -9.25
N ALA A 443 23.49 -40.82 -8.44
CA ALA A 443 22.92 -40.37 -7.17
C ALA A 443 21.60 -39.61 -7.38
N CYS A 444 21.57 -38.67 -8.34
CA CYS A 444 20.37 -37.94 -8.76
C CYS A 444 19.25 -38.90 -9.23
N LEU A 445 19.59 -39.90 -10.05
CA LEU A 445 18.64 -40.93 -10.49
C LEU A 445 18.08 -41.74 -9.32
N ARG A 446 18.90 -42.17 -8.37
CA ARG A 446 18.44 -42.89 -7.16
C ARG A 446 17.46 -42.02 -6.35
N ASN A 447 17.77 -40.74 -6.16
CA ASN A 447 16.89 -39.79 -5.46
C ASN A 447 15.56 -39.58 -6.21
N LYS A 448 15.58 -39.55 -7.56
CA LYS A 448 14.39 -39.50 -8.43
C LYS A 448 13.47 -40.73 -8.29
N HIS A 449 14.01 -41.90 -7.98
CA HIS A 449 13.22 -43.11 -7.72
C HIS A 449 12.64 -43.09 -6.30
N SER A 450 13.47 -42.78 -5.29
CA SER A 450 13.01 -42.66 -3.89
C SER A 450 11.89 -41.63 -3.71
N THR A 451 11.95 -40.50 -4.41
CA THR A 451 10.88 -39.47 -4.40
C THR A 451 9.60 -39.92 -5.12
N LYS A 452 9.68 -40.80 -6.13
CA LYS A 452 8.50 -41.40 -6.77
C LYS A 452 7.83 -42.43 -5.87
N ASP A 453 8.59 -43.35 -5.27
CA ASP A 453 8.05 -44.43 -4.44
C ASP A 453 7.45 -43.92 -3.12
N ASN A 454 7.94 -42.80 -2.58
CA ASN A 454 7.36 -42.15 -1.40
C ASN A 454 6.15 -41.23 -1.67
N ARG A 455 5.75 -41.01 -2.93
CA ARG A 455 4.59 -40.17 -3.26
C ARG A 455 3.28 -40.63 -2.60
N PRO A 456 2.95 -41.94 -2.51
CA PRO A 456 1.77 -42.42 -1.78
C PRO A 456 1.83 -42.17 -0.27
N GLN A 457 3.03 -42.18 0.34
CA GLN A 457 3.19 -41.88 1.76
C GLN A 457 3.06 -40.37 2.04
N LYS A 458 3.66 -39.51 1.20
CA LYS A 458 3.45 -38.06 1.31
C LYS A 458 1.96 -37.70 1.14
N LEU A 459 1.28 -38.25 0.13
CA LEU A 459 -0.17 -38.05 -0.06
C LEU A 459 -1.00 -38.55 1.12
N LYS A 460 -0.63 -39.66 1.77
CA LYS A 460 -1.30 -40.14 3.00
C LYS A 460 -1.06 -39.22 4.20
N LEU A 461 0.16 -38.71 4.37
CA LEU A 461 0.49 -37.79 5.46
C LEU A 461 -0.19 -36.43 5.26
N GLU A 462 -0.28 -35.97 4.02
CA GLU A 462 -0.95 -34.74 3.62
C GLU A 462 -2.48 -34.86 3.72
N LEU A 463 -3.06 -36.01 3.33
CA LEU A 463 -4.47 -36.33 3.65
C LEU A 463 -4.73 -36.34 5.16
N ALA A 464 -3.86 -36.96 5.96
CA ALA A 464 -4.00 -36.94 7.42
C ALA A 464 -3.90 -35.52 8.00
N ARG A 465 -3.02 -34.68 7.44
CA ARG A 465 -2.86 -33.27 7.83
C ARG A 465 -4.07 -32.44 7.40
N LEU A 466 -4.61 -32.65 6.21
CA LEU A 466 -5.84 -32.02 5.71
C LEU A 466 -7.06 -32.46 6.53
N HIS A 467 -7.20 -33.74 6.87
CA HIS A 467 -8.27 -34.22 7.77
C HIS A 467 -8.14 -33.63 9.18
N SER A 468 -6.90 -33.44 9.68
CA SER A 468 -6.68 -32.73 10.94
C SER A 468 -7.08 -31.26 10.83
N SER A 469 -6.65 -30.56 9.78
CA SER A 469 -7.00 -29.16 9.53
C SER A 469 -8.50 -28.97 9.28
N GLN A 470 -9.17 -29.94 8.67
CA GLN A 470 -10.62 -29.95 8.50
C GLN A 470 -11.33 -30.02 9.86
N LYS A 471 -10.88 -30.88 10.79
CA LYS A 471 -11.42 -30.88 12.15
C LYS A 471 -11.18 -29.56 12.89
N THR A 472 -10.01 -28.95 12.70
CA THR A 472 -9.75 -27.61 13.25
C THR A 472 -10.67 -26.55 12.63
N LEU A 473 -10.92 -26.64 11.31
CA LEU A 473 -11.84 -25.76 10.60
C LEU A 473 -13.28 -25.93 11.08
N GLU A 474 -13.73 -27.16 11.32
CA GLU A 474 -15.05 -27.48 11.91
C GLU A 474 -15.17 -26.89 13.34
N SER A 475 -14.11 -26.97 14.16
CA SER A 475 -14.07 -26.30 15.48
C SER A 475 -14.17 -24.78 15.37
N VAL A 476 -13.36 -24.17 14.50
CA VAL A 476 -13.36 -22.72 14.26
C VAL A 476 -14.68 -22.25 13.65
N GLN A 477 -15.35 -23.06 12.82
CA GLN A 477 -16.69 -22.77 12.32
C GLN A 477 -17.76 -22.81 13.42
N GLN A 478 -17.66 -23.70 14.40
CA GLN A 478 -18.55 -23.68 15.57
C GLN A 478 -18.28 -22.47 16.48
N GLU A 479 -17.01 -22.14 16.74
CA GLU A 479 -16.63 -20.93 17.49
C GLU A 479 -17.14 -19.67 16.79
N LEU A 480 -16.92 -19.54 15.48
CA LEU A 480 -17.43 -18.44 14.65
C LEU A 480 -18.95 -18.37 14.64
N MET A 481 -19.66 -19.51 14.65
CA MET A 481 -21.13 -19.53 14.73
C MET A 481 -21.62 -19.03 16.09
N VAL A 482 -20.94 -19.37 17.19
CA VAL A 482 -21.23 -18.86 18.53
C VAL A 482 -20.94 -17.35 18.60
N GLU A 483 -19.82 -16.89 18.05
CA GLU A 483 -19.44 -15.48 18.04
C GLU A 483 -20.34 -14.63 17.11
N GLN A 484 -20.78 -15.17 15.98
CA GLN A 484 -21.81 -14.55 15.14
C GLN A 484 -23.16 -14.44 15.87
N GLN A 485 -23.56 -15.44 16.66
CA GLN A 485 -24.75 -15.35 17.50
C GLN A 485 -24.59 -14.32 18.64
N ALA A 486 -23.40 -14.23 19.23
CA ALA A 486 -23.10 -13.20 20.24
C ALA A 486 -23.13 -11.79 19.64
N SER A 487 -22.53 -11.61 18.45
CA SER A 487 -22.55 -10.37 17.67
C SER A 487 -23.98 -9.98 17.25
N ALA A 488 -24.80 -10.93 16.81
CA ALA A 488 -26.21 -10.68 16.50
C ALA A 488 -27.00 -10.19 17.72
N ARG A 489 -26.79 -10.79 18.90
CA ARG A 489 -27.38 -10.33 20.17
C ARG A 489 -26.87 -8.94 20.58
N ALA A 490 -25.58 -8.67 20.39
CA ALA A 490 -25.00 -7.36 20.67
C ALA A 490 -25.57 -6.28 19.73
N ASN A 491 -25.71 -6.57 18.43
CA ASN A 491 -26.33 -5.66 17.46
C ASN A 491 -27.80 -5.40 17.79
N GLN A 492 -28.57 -6.42 18.20
CA GLN A 492 -29.94 -6.25 18.65
C GLN A 492 -30.03 -5.37 19.92
N TYR A 493 -29.08 -5.50 20.85
CA TYR A 493 -28.99 -4.62 22.01
C TYR A 493 -28.62 -3.18 21.63
N VAL A 494 -27.68 -2.99 20.70
CA VAL A 494 -27.31 -1.67 20.15
C VAL A 494 -28.50 -1.01 19.43
N GLU A 495 -29.31 -1.77 18.70
CA GLU A 495 -30.52 -1.27 18.03
C GLU A 495 -31.57 -0.78 19.04
N VAL A 496 -31.80 -1.52 20.14
CA VAL A 496 -32.66 -1.09 21.25
C VAL A 496 -32.13 0.20 21.90
N VAL A 497 -30.84 0.24 22.26
CA VAL A 497 -30.21 1.44 22.86
C VAL A 497 -30.22 2.64 21.92
N THR A 498 -30.03 2.42 20.61
CA THR A 498 -30.11 3.49 19.59
C THR A 498 -31.53 4.06 19.51
N THR A 499 -32.54 3.18 19.56
CA THR A 499 -33.96 3.58 19.60
C THR A 499 -34.28 4.40 20.86
N GLU A 500 -33.77 3.99 22.03
CA GLU A 500 -33.92 4.77 23.27
C GLU A 500 -33.22 6.15 23.18
N ILE A 501 -32.02 6.20 22.61
CA ILE A 501 -31.27 7.45 22.36
C ILE A 501 -32.08 8.38 21.44
N ASP A 502 -32.70 7.86 20.38
CA ASP A 502 -33.50 8.68 19.47
C ASP A 502 -34.80 9.18 20.11
N VAL A 503 -35.45 8.37 20.96
CA VAL A 503 -36.55 8.84 21.83
C VAL A 503 -36.08 9.95 22.80
N MET A 504 -34.86 9.84 23.36
CA MET A 504 -34.30 10.93 24.17
C MET A 504 -33.98 12.18 23.35
N LYS A 505 -33.46 12.06 22.12
CA LYS A 505 -33.23 13.19 21.21
C LYS A 505 -34.52 13.93 20.89
N ILE A 506 -35.62 13.20 20.61
CA ILE A 506 -36.93 13.80 20.37
C ILE A 506 -37.40 14.61 21.60
N LYS A 507 -37.37 14.02 22.79
CA LYS A 507 -37.71 14.73 24.05
C LYS A 507 -36.82 15.95 24.29
N TYR A 508 -35.53 15.88 23.95
CA TYR A 508 -34.60 17.02 24.07
C TYR A 508 -34.90 18.11 23.04
N ALA A 509 -35.29 17.75 21.82
CA ALA A 509 -35.71 18.68 20.79
C ALA A 509 -37.01 19.40 21.16
N GLU A 510 -38.02 18.67 21.65
CA GLU A 510 -39.27 19.23 22.20
C GLU A 510 -38.97 20.23 23.33
N LYS A 511 -38.16 19.83 24.31
CA LYS A 511 -37.74 20.71 25.42
C LYS A 511 -36.97 21.94 24.93
N LYS A 512 -36.13 21.80 23.90
CA LYS A 512 -35.39 22.90 23.28
C LYS A 512 -36.32 23.88 22.55
N VAL A 513 -37.37 23.39 21.89
CA VAL A 513 -38.41 24.24 21.29
C VAL A 513 -39.20 24.97 22.37
N THR A 514 -39.60 24.29 23.46
CA THR A 514 -40.27 24.94 24.60
C THR A 514 -39.41 26.03 25.23
N LEU A 515 -38.12 25.76 25.47
CA LEU A 515 -37.18 26.75 26.02
C LEU A 515 -36.96 27.93 25.05
N LYS A 516 -36.91 27.68 23.73
CA LYS A 516 -36.85 28.77 22.74
C LYS A 516 -38.08 29.68 22.81
N GLY A 517 -39.29 29.11 22.83
CA GLY A 517 -40.51 29.92 22.96
C GLY A 517 -40.57 30.71 24.27
N GLN A 518 -40.02 30.17 25.36
CA GLN A 518 -39.86 30.92 26.62
C GLN A 518 -38.85 32.07 26.50
N ILE A 519 -37.72 31.86 25.81
CA ILE A 519 -36.73 32.91 25.53
C ILE A 519 -37.33 33.99 24.63
N GLU A 520 -37.98 33.64 23.53
CA GLU A 520 -38.66 34.59 22.62
C GLU A 520 -39.72 35.42 23.36
N THR A 521 -40.45 34.81 24.32
CA THR A 521 -41.40 35.53 25.17
C THR A 521 -40.69 36.55 26.07
N ILE A 522 -39.57 36.17 26.70
CA ILE A 522 -38.77 37.05 27.57
C ILE A 522 -38.10 38.16 26.76
N GLU A 523 -37.61 37.87 25.55
CA GLU A 523 -37.06 38.85 24.62
C GLU A 523 -38.13 39.86 24.18
N GLN A 524 -39.35 39.39 23.86
CA GLN A 524 -40.46 40.29 23.53
C GLN A 524 -40.90 41.15 24.74
N GLU A 525 -40.88 40.62 25.96
CA GLU A 525 -41.10 41.40 27.18
C GLU A 525 -39.99 42.43 27.41
N ALA A 526 -38.73 42.08 27.13
CA ALA A 526 -37.57 42.96 27.24
C ALA A 526 -37.60 44.09 26.19
N GLU A 527 -37.97 43.80 24.93
CA GLU A 527 -38.21 44.81 23.90
C GLU A 527 -39.35 45.76 24.29
N ASN A 528 -40.47 45.23 24.81
CA ASN A 528 -41.58 46.04 25.31
C ASN A 528 -41.16 46.92 26.50
N LEU A 529 -40.25 46.45 27.36
CA LEU A 529 -39.64 47.27 28.41
C LEU A 529 -38.69 48.32 27.82
N ALA A 530 -37.87 47.96 26.84
CA ALA A 530 -36.93 48.86 26.18
C ALA A 530 -37.65 49.99 25.43
N ALA A 531 -38.79 49.71 24.78
CA ALA A 531 -39.67 50.70 24.18
C ALA A 531 -40.24 51.67 25.24
N LYS A 532 -40.75 51.15 26.37
CA LYS A 532 -41.20 52.00 27.49
C LYS A 532 -40.06 52.85 28.09
N VAL A 533 -38.84 52.32 28.13
CA VAL A 533 -37.64 53.08 28.55
C VAL A 533 -37.24 54.12 27.51
N ALA A 534 -37.41 53.84 26.21
CA ALA A 534 -37.17 54.79 25.13
C ALA A 534 -38.17 55.95 25.16
N ASP A 535 -39.48 55.68 25.31
CA ASP A 535 -40.50 56.70 25.53
C ASP A 535 -40.17 57.54 26.77
N ARG A 536 -39.79 56.89 27.88
CA ARG A 536 -39.38 57.60 29.10
C ARG A 536 -38.11 58.43 28.91
N ARG A 537 -37.17 57.98 28.05
CA ARG A 537 -35.97 58.75 27.65
C ARG A 537 -36.33 59.96 26.79
N VAL A 538 -37.31 59.88 25.90
CA VAL A 538 -37.78 61.04 25.11
C VAL A 538 -38.38 62.10 26.05
N VAL A 539 -39.24 61.68 26.99
CA VAL A 539 -39.79 62.58 28.02
C VAL A 539 -38.67 63.18 28.89
N LEU A 540 -37.70 62.36 29.32
CA LEU A 540 -36.53 62.84 30.08
C LEU A 540 -35.69 63.84 29.27
N LYS A 541 -35.50 63.63 27.97
CA LYS A 541 -34.74 64.54 27.11
C LYS A 541 -35.44 65.89 26.95
N GLN A 542 -36.76 65.89 26.77
CA GLN A 542 -37.56 67.13 26.77
C GLN A 542 -37.46 67.89 28.11
N THR A 543 -37.45 67.18 29.24
CA THR A 543 -37.20 67.84 30.54
C THR A 543 -35.75 68.31 30.70
N HIS A 544 -34.78 67.60 30.10
CA HIS A 544 -33.35 67.94 30.19
C HIS A 544 -32.99 69.16 29.33
N GLU A 545 -33.56 69.29 28.14
CA GLU A 545 -33.42 70.50 27.29
C GLU A 545 -34.02 71.73 28.00
N GLY A 546 -35.08 71.55 28.79
CA GLY A 546 -35.64 72.58 29.68
C GLY A 546 -34.73 72.94 30.86
N THR A 547 -34.08 71.97 31.50
CA THR A 547 -33.16 72.25 32.63
C THR A 547 -31.77 72.70 32.19
N GLU A 548 -31.28 72.37 30.98
CA GLU A 548 -30.04 72.94 30.43
C GLU A 548 -30.18 74.43 30.14
N ALA A 549 -31.36 74.90 29.71
CA ALA A 549 -31.63 76.32 29.54
C ALA A 549 -31.50 77.08 30.88
N GLN A 550 -32.06 76.50 31.96
CA GLN A 550 -31.93 77.04 33.32
C GLN A 550 -30.49 76.92 33.86
N LEU A 551 -29.78 75.85 33.54
CA LEU A 551 -28.39 75.65 33.95
C LEU A 551 -27.46 76.68 33.28
N ARG A 552 -27.62 76.99 32.00
CA ARG A 552 -26.83 78.04 31.32
C ARG A 552 -27.02 79.42 31.94
N GLU A 553 -28.25 79.75 32.37
CA GLU A 553 -28.54 80.99 33.08
C GLU A 553 -27.84 81.01 34.46
N ALA A 554 -27.89 79.89 35.19
CA ALA A 554 -27.21 79.73 36.47
C ALA A 554 -25.67 79.74 36.36
N GLU A 555 -25.10 79.10 35.33
CA GLU A 555 -23.66 79.06 35.05
C GLU A 555 -23.12 80.44 34.66
N ALA A 556 -23.88 81.23 33.89
CA ALA A 556 -23.52 82.61 33.58
C ALA A 556 -23.46 83.49 34.85
N THR A 557 -24.41 83.33 35.78
CA THR A 557 -24.33 84.00 37.10
C THR A 557 -23.19 83.46 37.97
N ALA A 558 -22.96 82.14 38.02
CA ALA A 558 -21.91 81.55 38.83
C ALA A 558 -20.50 81.93 38.34
N ALA A 559 -20.29 82.06 37.03
CA ALA A 559 -19.04 82.54 36.45
C ALA A 559 -18.73 84.00 36.85
N ALA A 560 -19.75 84.86 36.90
CA ALA A 560 -19.59 86.24 37.37
C ALA A 560 -19.21 86.30 38.87
N THR A 561 -19.86 85.49 39.71
CA THR A 561 -19.52 85.40 41.15
C THR A 561 -18.13 84.79 41.37
N LYS A 562 -17.74 83.79 40.56
CA LYS A 562 -16.42 83.16 40.66
C LYS A 562 -15.30 84.15 40.36
N ALA A 563 -15.44 85.00 39.34
CA ALA A 563 -14.44 86.00 39.01
C ALA A 563 -14.22 87.02 40.15
N GLN A 564 -15.26 87.34 40.92
CA GLN A 564 -15.13 88.20 42.11
C GLN A 564 -14.41 87.48 43.28
N LEU A 565 -14.66 86.18 43.46
CA LEU A 565 -14.02 85.39 44.52
C LEU A 565 -12.54 85.07 44.24
N GLU A 566 -12.15 84.86 42.98
CA GLU A 566 -10.73 84.69 42.60
C GLU A 566 -9.90 85.98 42.84
N GLU A 567 -10.53 87.16 42.79
CA GLU A 567 -9.91 88.44 43.16
C GLU A 567 -9.77 88.61 44.69
N GLU A 568 -10.72 88.10 45.48
CA GLU A 568 -10.61 88.03 46.95
C GLU A 568 -9.57 86.99 47.41
N GLU A 569 -9.53 85.81 46.80
CA GLU A 569 -8.58 84.73 47.12
C GLU A 569 -7.12 85.16 46.89
N HIS A 570 -6.83 85.87 45.79
CA HIS A 570 -5.49 86.43 45.53
C HIS A 570 -5.07 87.46 46.61
N ASN A 571 -6.00 88.23 47.18
CA ASN A 571 -5.67 89.17 48.25
C ASN A 571 -5.36 88.44 49.57
N LEU A 572 -6.08 87.36 49.89
CA LEU A 572 -5.82 86.52 51.07
C LEU A 572 -4.48 85.76 50.97
N ASP A 573 -4.13 85.25 49.79
CA ASP A 573 -2.83 84.56 49.54
C ASP A 573 -1.63 85.49 49.74
N LEU A 574 -1.84 86.82 49.64
CA LEU A 574 -0.84 87.84 49.92
C LEU A 574 -0.65 88.08 51.44
N GLU A 575 -1.73 88.01 52.22
CA GLU A 575 -1.68 88.12 53.69
C GLU A 575 -1.07 86.86 54.32
N GLU A 576 -1.41 85.66 53.83
CA GLU A 576 -0.92 84.39 54.40
C GLU A 576 0.61 84.24 54.24
N ARG A 577 1.19 84.80 53.16
CA ARG A 577 2.66 84.87 52.99
C ARG A 577 3.35 85.78 54.02
N MET A 578 2.72 86.86 54.45
CA MET A 578 3.26 87.68 55.54
C MET A 578 3.15 86.98 56.90
N GLU A 579 2.13 86.14 57.10
CA GLU A 579 1.96 85.37 58.34
C GLU A 579 2.97 84.21 58.46
N ALA A 580 3.33 83.59 57.33
CA ALA A 580 4.35 82.54 57.28
C ALA A 580 5.75 83.03 57.73
N GLU A 581 6.16 84.23 57.29
CA GLU A 581 7.44 84.85 57.68
C GLU A 581 7.50 85.23 59.17
N TYR A 582 6.34 85.38 59.82
CA TYR A 582 6.22 85.60 61.26
C TYR A 582 6.34 84.30 62.07
N LYS A 583 5.79 83.19 61.55
CA LYS A 583 5.83 81.87 62.20
C LYS A 583 7.24 81.25 62.21
N GLU A 584 8.04 81.47 61.18
CA GLU A 584 9.43 80.97 61.12
C GLU A 584 10.31 81.56 62.24
N LYS A 585 10.14 82.85 62.56
CA LYS A 585 10.83 83.52 63.69
C LYS A 585 10.36 82.99 65.06
N HIS A 586 9.16 82.43 65.17
CA HIS A 586 8.62 81.89 66.41
C HIS A 586 9.10 80.45 66.70
N ALA A 587 9.37 79.65 65.65
CA ALA A 587 9.91 78.30 65.80
C ALA A 587 11.29 78.27 66.49
N ALA A 588 12.12 79.30 66.25
CA ALA A 588 13.43 79.46 66.89
C ALA A 588 13.36 79.68 68.42
N PHE A 589 12.22 80.16 68.94
CA PHE A 589 12.04 80.41 70.38
C PHE A 589 11.73 79.12 71.17
N LEU A 590 10.94 78.21 70.59
CA LEU A 590 10.50 76.98 71.25
C LEU A 590 11.61 75.93 71.38
N ALA A 591 12.58 75.90 70.46
CA ALA A 591 13.75 75.01 70.52
C ALA A 591 14.58 75.19 71.81
N LYS A 592 14.56 76.40 72.41
CA LYS A 592 15.28 76.72 73.65
C LYS A 592 14.59 76.22 74.93
N SER A 593 13.31 75.86 74.85
CA SER A 593 12.52 75.35 75.98
C SER A 593 12.60 73.82 76.15
N ALA A 594 13.20 73.10 75.19
CA ALA A 594 13.34 71.65 75.22
C ALA A 594 14.48 71.14 76.13
N GLU A 595 15.35 72.04 76.61
CA GLU A 595 16.56 71.68 77.36
C GLU A 595 16.34 71.69 78.89
N THR A 596 15.38 72.49 79.38
CA THR A 596 15.14 72.70 80.82
C THR A 596 14.31 71.59 81.49
N LEU A 597 13.55 70.79 80.72
CA LEU A 597 12.66 69.76 81.26
C LEU A 597 13.36 68.41 81.54
N LYS A 598 14.60 68.21 81.09
CA LYS A 598 15.40 67.01 81.43
C LYS A 598 15.94 67.00 82.86
N LEU A 599 15.93 68.14 83.57
CA LEU A 599 16.47 68.24 84.94
C LEU A 599 15.45 67.89 86.04
N ARG A 600 14.16 67.78 85.72
CA ARG A 600 13.09 67.44 86.69
C ARG A 600 12.83 65.94 86.86
N GLY A 601 13.63 65.11 86.19
CA GLY A 601 13.53 63.64 86.25
C GLY A 601 14.14 63.00 87.50
N SER A 602 14.73 63.77 88.42
CA SER A 602 15.49 63.25 89.58
C SER A 602 14.87 63.53 90.95
N GLU A 603 13.75 64.26 91.04
CA GLU A 603 13.15 64.67 92.33
C GLU A 603 11.85 63.92 92.68
N MET A 604 11.16 63.28 91.70
CA MET A 604 9.91 62.56 91.97
C MET A 604 10.09 61.11 92.44
N GLU A 605 11.26 60.50 92.23
CA GLU A 605 11.57 59.17 92.81
C GLU A 605 11.86 59.25 94.33
N GLU A 606 12.09 60.44 94.89
CA GLU A 606 12.30 60.60 96.34
C GLU A 606 10.97 60.76 97.13
N MET A 607 9.86 61.01 96.43
CA MET A 607 8.50 61.11 96.98
C MET A 607 7.82 59.75 97.24
N GLU A 608 8.55 58.65 97.00
CA GLU A 608 8.09 57.26 96.90
C GLU A 608 7.26 56.69 98.07
N LYS A 609 7.81 56.46 99.27
CA LYS A 609 8.48 57.43 100.12
C LYS A 609 7.69 57.41 101.43
N GLU A 610 6.74 58.33 101.53
CA GLU A 610 5.97 58.61 102.74
C GLU A 610 4.48 58.19 102.67
N ILE A 611 3.85 58.14 101.49
CA ILE A 611 2.40 57.88 101.38
C ILE A 611 2.05 56.42 101.75
N ASN A 612 2.92 55.47 101.39
CA ASN A 612 2.84 54.06 101.83
C ASN A 612 2.94 53.86 103.36
N ARG A 613 3.12 54.92 104.14
CA ARG A 613 3.25 54.88 105.61
C ARG A 613 1.99 55.34 106.36
N LEU A 614 1.07 56.06 105.71
CA LEU A 614 -0.05 56.74 106.40
C LEU A 614 -1.43 56.12 106.15
N GLU A 615 -1.66 55.45 105.01
CA GLU A 615 -3.00 54.91 104.68
C GLU A 615 -3.33 53.57 105.36
N ALA A 616 -2.35 52.86 105.93
CA ALA A 616 -2.55 51.53 106.53
C ALA A 616 -2.82 51.54 108.06
N GLU A 617 -2.56 52.64 108.77
CA GLU A 617 -2.69 52.70 110.24
C GLU A 617 -3.89 53.54 110.73
N LEU A 618 -4.58 54.25 109.82
CA LEU A 618 -5.76 55.07 110.14
C LEU A 618 -7.06 54.25 110.32
N ASP A 619 -7.06 52.98 109.93
CA ASP A 619 -8.24 52.08 109.92
C ASP A 619 -8.57 51.43 111.30
N ARG A 620 -8.04 51.98 112.41
CA ARG A 620 -8.05 51.33 113.75
C ARG A 620 -8.46 52.21 114.95
N LEU A 621 -9.17 53.34 114.76
CA LEU A 621 -9.56 54.21 115.87
C LEU A 621 -11.08 54.33 116.11
N PRO A 622 -11.59 53.93 117.30
CA PRO A 622 -12.87 54.37 117.87
C PRO A 622 -12.71 55.74 118.60
N PRO A 623 -13.79 56.34 119.15
CA PRO A 623 -13.98 57.79 119.06
C PRO A 623 -13.55 58.60 120.30
N GLU A 624 -13.87 59.89 120.23
CA GLU A 624 -13.92 60.92 121.30
C GLU A 624 -12.71 61.87 121.46
N GLU A 625 -13.00 63.14 121.11
CA GLU A 625 -12.58 64.38 121.82
C GLU A 625 -11.16 64.93 121.54
N LYS A 626 -10.90 66.26 121.55
CA LYS A 626 -11.74 67.49 121.69
C LYS A 626 -10.96 68.72 121.19
N LYS A 627 -11.70 69.77 120.80
CA LYS A 627 -11.40 71.22 120.97
C LYS A 627 -10.24 71.93 120.23
N GLN A 628 -10.64 73.06 119.62
CA GLN A 628 -10.02 74.42 119.68
C GLN A 628 -8.61 74.61 119.05
N GLN A 629 -8.26 75.72 118.39
CA GLN A 629 -8.83 77.08 118.40
C GLN A 629 -8.48 77.86 117.09
N ASP A 630 -9.25 78.92 116.80
CA ASP A 630 -9.08 79.98 115.77
C ASP A 630 -7.73 80.75 115.87
N PRO A 631 -7.28 81.60 114.88
CA PRO A 631 -8.13 82.47 114.04
C PRO A 631 -7.72 82.86 112.58
N ALA A 632 -8.76 83.15 111.79
CA ALA A 632 -9.01 84.34 110.92
C ALA A 632 -8.12 84.77 109.70
N VAL A 633 -8.78 84.74 108.52
CA VAL A 633 -9.02 85.88 107.55
C VAL A 633 -7.86 86.37 106.63
N PRO A 634 -8.09 86.83 105.36
CA PRO A 634 -9.37 87.13 104.67
C PRO A 634 -9.70 86.40 103.34
N THR A 635 -11.00 86.15 103.23
CA THR A 635 -11.92 86.13 102.05
C THR A 635 -11.49 86.67 100.67
N LEU A 636 -11.90 85.95 99.62
CA LEU A 636 -12.87 86.35 98.56
C LEU A 636 -13.13 85.14 97.63
N ASP A 637 -14.06 84.26 98.02
CA ASP A 637 -15.43 84.14 97.49
C ASP A 637 -15.54 83.39 96.13
N MET A 638 -15.70 82.07 96.24
CA MET A 638 -16.01 81.10 95.18
C MET A 638 -16.90 79.98 95.78
N GLY A 639 -18.21 80.00 95.50
CA GLY A 639 -19.13 78.89 95.77
C GLY A 639 -19.35 78.05 94.49
N LYS A 640 -19.12 76.73 94.46
CA LYS A 640 -19.98 75.64 95.00
C LYS A 640 -21.41 75.69 94.43
N THR A 641 -22.00 74.64 93.86
CA THR A 641 -21.81 73.17 94.03
C THR A 641 -21.90 72.43 92.68
N SER A 642 -20.93 71.59 92.28
CA SER A 642 -20.94 70.11 92.45
C SER A 642 -22.32 69.48 92.22
N GLU A 643 -22.53 68.78 91.11
CA GLU A 643 -22.34 67.32 90.96
C GLU A 643 -23.27 66.44 91.82
N GLY A 644 -23.85 65.36 91.30
CA GLY A 644 -23.79 64.89 89.91
C GLY A 644 -24.17 63.43 89.72
N ARG A 645 -24.26 63.03 88.44
CA ARG A 645 -24.27 61.65 87.89
C ARG A 645 -25.43 60.72 88.36
N GLY A 646 -26.16 60.02 87.47
CA GLY A 646 -26.03 59.88 86.02
C GLY A 646 -27.39 59.78 85.31
N LYS A 647 -27.54 60.57 84.25
CA LYS A 647 -28.53 60.39 83.18
C LYS A 647 -28.08 59.24 82.26
N ALA A 648 -28.93 58.57 81.48
CA ALA A 648 -30.38 58.43 81.52
C ALA A 648 -30.84 57.25 80.65
N LEU A 649 -31.95 56.64 81.07
CA LEU A 649 -33.13 56.19 80.30
C LEU A 649 -33.05 56.31 78.75
N LYS A 650 -33.40 55.30 77.93
CA LYS A 650 -34.48 54.27 77.94
C LYS A 650 -35.94 54.80 78.01
N SER A 651 -36.60 54.74 76.85
CA SER A 651 -38.00 54.32 76.59
C SER A 651 -39.21 55.24 76.85
N ALA A 652 -40.07 55.37 75.82
CA ALA A 652 -41.55 55.49 75.83
C ALA A 652 -42.06 55.41 74.35
N ARG A 653 -43.04 54.57 73.94
CA ARG A 653 -44.53 54.62 74.14
C ARG A 653 -45.17 55.88 73.52
N LYS A 654 -46.35 55.89 72.86
CA LYS A 654 -47.47 54.93 72.56
C LYS A 654 -48.26 55.55 71.37
N ALA A 655 -48.69 54.82 70.34
CA ALA A 655 -49.95 54.06 70.17
C ALA A 655 -51.31 54.82 70.11
N LYS A 656 -52.08 54.54 69.02
CA LYS A 656 -53.56 54.44 68.84
C LYS A 656 -54.35 55.48 68.00
N THR A 657 -55.27 54.90 67.18
CA THR A 657 -56.56 55.41 66.63
C THR A 657 -56.52 56.55 65.58
N THR A 658 -57.42 56.67 64.58
CA THR A 658 -58.80 56.14 64.36
C THR A 658 -59.24 56.06 62.87
N ALA A 659 -60.07 55.05 62.54
CA ALA A 659 -61.30 55.07 61.69
C ALA A 659 -61.37 55.49 60.18
N ARG A 660 -62.26 54.77 59.46
CA ARG A 660 -62.99 55.10 58.18
C ARG A 660 -62.14 55.22 56.90
N LYS A 661 -62.53 54.81 55.69
CA LYS A 661 -63.69 54.12 55.04
C LYS A 661 -63.07 53.15 53.99
N THR A 662 -63.65 52.06 53.43
CA THR A 662 -64.85 51.20 53.57
C THR A 662 -64.46 49.82 52.94
N LYS A 663 -65.13 48.65 53.06
CA LYS A 663 -66.46 48.19 52.55
C LYS A 663 -66.67 48.50 51.05
N THR A 664 -67.20 47.60 50.20
CA THR A 664 -68.25 46.56 50.40
C THR A 664 -68.15 45.46 49.28
N PRO A 665 -68.92 44.35 49.30
CA PRO A 665 -68.40 43.02 48.92
C PRO A 665 -69.35 42.24 47.99
N ARG A 666 -69.29 40.89 48.03
CA ARG A 666 -70.40 39.95 47.72
C ARG A 666 -70.79 39.91 46.22
N LYS A 667 -71.48 38.90 45.68
CA LYS A 667 -72.03 37.62 46.18
C LYS A 667 -72.41 36.77 44.95
N THR A 668 -72.42 35.43 45.10
CA THR A 668 -73.33 34.48 44.39
C THR A 668 -73.28 34.46 42.85
N SER A 669 -73.72 33.43 42.14
CA SER A 669 -74.42 32.16 42.45
C SER A 669 -73.94 31.15 41.39
N HIS A 670 -73.37 30.00 41.73
CA HIS A 670 -74.09 28.77 42.05
C HIS A 670 -75.38 28.51 41.24
N LYS A 671 -75.28 27.44 40.43
CA LYS A 671 -76.31 26.57 39.83
C LYS A 671 -76.68 26.94 38.38
N SER A 672 -76.79 25.99 37.45
CA SER A 672 -76.68 24.52 37.57
C SER A 672 -76.40 23.85 36.20
N THR A 673 -75.91 22.61 36.29
CA THR A 673 -76.11 21.48 35.36
C THR A 673 -77.48 21.46 34.64
N PRO A 674 -77.70 20.70 33.53
CA PRO A 674 -76.88 19.56 33.04
C PRO A 674 -76.70 19.40 31.50
N ALA A 675 -76.00 18.32 31.14
CA ALA A 675 -76.23 17.44 29.98
C ALA A 675 -75.75 17.83 28.56
N ALA A 676 -75.65 16.77 27.74
CA ALA A 676 -75.35 16.71 26.31
C ALA A 676 -73.90 17.06 25.89
N ARG A 677 -73.34 16.60 24.75
CA ARG A 677 -73.55 15.48 23.79
C ARG A 677 -72.49 15.70 22.67
N ALA A 678 -72.29 14.74 21.76
CA ALA A 678 -71.63 14.92 20.45
C ALA A 678 -70.09 15.19 20.50
N THR A 679 -69.24 14.28 20.03
CA THR A 679 -68.83 14.03 18.62
C THR A 679 -68.17 15.21 17.91
N SER A 680 -66.84 15.16 17.79
CA SER A 680 -66.12 15.12 16.51
C SER A 680 -64.67 14.74 16.77
#